data_AF-J3IXI9-F1
#
_entry.id   AF-J3IXI9-F1
#
_cell.length_a   1.000
_cell.length_b   1.000
_cell.length_c   1.000
_cell.angle_alpha   90.00
_cell.angle_beta   90.00
_cell.angle_gamma   90.00
#
_symmetry.space_group_name_H-M   'P 1'
#
loop_
_entity.id
_entity.type
_entity.pdbx_description
1 polymer ?
#
loop_
_entity_poly.entity_id
_entity_poly.type
_entity_poly.pdbx_seq_one_letter_code
_entity_poly.pdbx_strand_id
1 'polypeptide(L)'
;MSISMMVLDDRYKHAEQQFNDLKANGLVAGDFEGKVWQYRSSNIPFTSLDPLNRRNHDQPPLPLVIGKLARCFIVKEILAHPSAELIIGRMASIRHLSAVMDSENIEWSDITRKVFDRTVDSISHGRSDSTIYHRANALKAFVDFLNQLSAMVDGVLLRFIDRFIKWQTGIPNPTHSALELTSREFQQREENLYTSDLHKGIAQARWLIKQNPHLEPTAGFDRIRLEATCFGMALGLRVGEIANLPKNCLFQDPNTHTTFVRVPVEKNCIPNAVPVADLWSAPLTEAYEYLLAASQDARERALDIEATGFSFIDKALAAYRGDHPLDPGAVDQLSSLGLPVEHHYFVEEICKCFPVSPKELYSGGRFYSSSVELPRITAARIAVWIDERMHQWDWSNFLNEYKKNCYSVSVIDIAKHTKSSEASVKKSKWFVDHLRTFLKGMVHDGLFKPGNKPSHAQLFDIRNEWASIRELMLSQRGFGAGVPSLVIDIRLLKRLLEDKYRFHLRRHFEEQFSMPDDGGEASYHAKHTAKGYPSKLSDNLLVIWENQFDSISELGIIPRPLFRADLYNYLSSNSSKKTIFQRLDLRGQDGEIFSITPHQIRRWVTTAILRSGPSETAVDLWMGRTPRQSRQYDYRTAKERAEYVRSLYLAVDPPQDFLGRLVIRWREESIADEQIEEMIIEKLSILNLTPWGGCTRELYISPCDRGLMCIRGFGTDSGCKSFHLNPDDLEAKAAIESLHSEYEKILKAIFDNQTDITSSIEAELDNTHAFDQHVLFVMDMVTSCKTALESYSKTKKASS
;
A
#
# COMPACT_ATOMS: atom_id res chain seq x y z
N MET A 1 25.33 -33.10 -20.71
CA MET A 1 24.89 -31.83 -20.12
C MET A 1 26.11 -31.11 -19.60
N SER A 2 26.25 -29.80 -19.83
CA SER A 2 27.28 -29.00 -19.17
C SER A 2 27.11 -29.11 -17.64
N ILE A 3 28.22 -29.13 -16.88
CA ILE A 3 28.23 -29.18 -15.40
C ILE A 3 27.29 -28.10 -14.82
N SER A 4 27.30 -26.90 -15.41
CA SER A 4 26.42 -25.79 -15.01
C SER A 4 24.93 -26.13 -15.12
N MET A 5 24.52 -26.89 -16.16
CA MET A 5 23.12 -27.28 -16.33
C MET A 5 22.67 -28.32 -15.31
N MET A 6 23.56 -29.23 -14.90
CA MET A 6 23.24 -30.21 -13.85
C MET A 6 23.01 -29.51 -12.50
N VAL A 7 23.87 -28.54 -12.15
CA VAL A 7 23.72 -27.72 -10.94
C VAL A 7 22.41 -26.92 -10.97
N LEU A 8 22.08 -26.34 -12.12
CA LEU A 8 20.85 -25.58 -12.30
C LEU A 8 19.61 -26.47 -12.16
N ASP A 9 19.58 -27.64 -12.81
CA ASP A 9 18.42 -28.52 -12.78
C ASP A 9 18.15 -29.10 -11.37
N ASP A 10 19.20 -29.41 -10.59
CA ASP A 10 19.06 -29.81 -9.19
C ASP A 10 18.42 -28.69 -8.35
N ARG A 11 18.98 -27.47 -8.45
CA ARG A 11 18.45 -26.31 -7.72
C ARG A 11 17.06 -25.90 -8.17
N TYR A 12 16.75 -26.11 -9.44
CA TYR A 12 15.44 -25.83 -10.00
C TYR A 12 14.35 -26.71 -9.38
N LYS A 13 14.60 -28.02 -9.23
CA LYS A 13 13.68 -28.94 -8.54
C LYS A 13 13.47 -28.55 -7.09
N HIS A 14 14.52 -28.15 -6.39
CA HIS A 14 14.40 -27.68 -5.01
C HIS A 14 13.57 -26.39 -4.91
N ALA A 15 13.78 -25.45 -5.83
CA ALA A 15 13.00 -24.21 -5.88
C ALA A 15 11.52 -24.47 -6.21
N GLU A 16 11.21 -25.46 -7.04
CA GLU A 16 9.83 -25.88 -7.34
C GLU A 16 9.11 -26.39 -6.08
N GLN A 17 9.79 -27.24 -5.29
CA GLN A 17 9.25 -27.72 -4.01
C GLN A 17 8.98 -26.54 -3.05
N GLN A 18 9.96 -25.67 -2.87
CA GLN A 18 9.82 -24.47 -2.03
C GLN A 18 8.70 -23.54 -2.51
N PHE A 19 8.54 -23.39 -3.83
CA PHE A 19 7.44 -22.61 -4.40
C PHE A 19 6.08 -23.23 -4.07
N ASN A 20 5.95 -24.55 -4.17
CA ASN A 20 4.70 -25.24 -3.83
C ASN A 20 4.37 -25.10 -2.34
N ASP A 21 5.37 -25.14 -1.45
CA ASP A 21 5.19 -24.87 -0.02
C ASP A 21 4.73 -23.42 0.23
N LEU A 22 5.36 -22.44 -0.43
CA LEU A 22 4.95 -21.03 -0.36
C LEU A 22 3.54 -20.80 -0.89
N LYS A 23 3.14 -21.54 -1.93
CA LYS A 23 1.80 -21.50 -2.52
C LYS A 23 0.76 -22.10 -1.57
N ALA A 24 1.06 -23.23 -0.95
CA ALA A 24 0.20 -23.85 0.06
C ALA A 24 -0.02 -22.92 1.27
N ASN A 25 1.00 -22.13 1.64
CA ASN A 25 0.92 -21.12 2.70
C ASN A 25 0.22 -19.81 2.29
N GLY A 26 -0.19 -19.66 1.02
CA GLY A 26 -0.87 -18.45 0.52
C GLY A 26 0.04 -17.23 0.34
N LEU A 27 1.36 -17.41 0.30
CA LEU A 27 2.30 -16.30 0.08
C LEU A 27 2.47 -15.98 -1.41
N VAL A 28 2.43 -17.01 -2.25
CA VAL A 28 2.58 -16.92 -3.70
C VAL A 28 1.39 -17.59 -4.40
N ALA A 29 0.98 -17.07 -5.54
CA ALA A 29 -0.02 -17.69 -6.41
C ALA A 29 0.47 -17.77 -7.87
N GLY A 30 -0.08 -18.70 -8.62
CA GLY A 30 0.30 -19.00 -10.00
C GLY A 30 0.83 -20.42 -10.19
N ASP A 31 1.38 -20.65 -11.38
CA ASP A 31 2.08 -21.88 -11.75
C ASP A 31 3.59 -21.63 -11.74
N PHE A 32 4.38 -22.60 -11.27
CA PHE A 32 5.85 -22.45 -11.16
C PHE A 32 6.46 -22.16 -12.54
N GLU A 33 6.01 -22.89 -13.57
CA GLU A 33 6.41 -22.67 -14.97
C GLU A 33 5.69 -21.48 -15.64
N GLY A 34 4.72 -20.88 -14.94
CA GLY A 34 3.96 -19.74 -15.42
C GLY A 34 4.84 -18.54 -15.78
N LYS A 35 4.35 -17.73 -16.73
CA LYS A 35 5.01 -16.48 -17.14
C LYS A 35 4.95 -15.38 -16.07
N VAL A 36 4.01 -15.47 -15.15
CA VAL A 36 3.77 -14.46 -14.13
C VAL A 36 3.39 -15.18 -12.83
N TRP A 37 4.10 -14.88 -11.76
CA TRP A 37 3.70 -15.24 -10.41
C TRP A 37 3.01 -14.05 -9.73
N GLN A 38 2.15 -14.31 -8.75
CA GLN A 38 1.60 -13.30 -7.87
C GLN A 38 2.21 -13.44 -6.48
N TYR A 39 2.80 -12.36 -5.97
CA TYR A 39 3.34 -12.28 -4.61
C TYR A 39 2.91 -10.96 -4.00
N ARG A 40 2.30 -11.00 -2.81
CA ARG A 40 1.78 -9.81 -2.10
C ARG A 40 1.02 -8.85 -3.02
N SER A 41 0.04 -9.39 -3.75
CA SER A 41 -0.81 -8.64 -4.69
C SER A 41 -0.10 -7.98 -5.87
N SER A 42 1.17 -8.31 -6.10
CA SER A 42 1.95 -7.81 -7.21
C SER A 42 2.35 -8.93 -8.17
N ASN A 43 2.36 -8.62 -9.46
CA ASN A 43 2.79 -9.55 -10.50
C ASN A 43 4.33 -9.53 -10.61
N ILE A 44 4.94 -10.71 -10.54
CA ILE A 44 6.35 -10.94 -10.82
C ILE A 44 6.46 -11.54 -12.23
N PRO A 45 6.91 -10.75 -13.23
CA PRO A 45 6.98 -11.21 -14.61
C PRO A 45 8.26 -11.98 -14.90
N PHE A 46 8.12 -13.24 -15.33
CA PHE A 46 9.19 -14.09 -15.88
C PHE A 46 9.21 -14.02 -17.41
N THR A 47 9.10 -12.80 -17.94
CA THR A 47 9.04 -12.50 -19.38
C THR A 47 10.21 -11.62 -19.81
N SER A 48 10.61 -11.71 -21.09
CA SER A 48 11.62 -10.81 -21.65
C SER A 48 11.08 -9.37 -21.71
N LEU A 49 11.97 -8.39 -21.83
CA LEU A 49 11.56 -7.00 -22.07
C LEU A 49 10.94 -6.89 -23.46
N ASP A 50 9.76 -6.27 -23.55
CA ASP A 50 9.06 -6.02 -24.80
C ASP A 50 9.12 -4.53 -25.14
N PRO A 51 9.75 -4.12 -26.25
CA PRO A 51 9.80 -2.72 -26.67
C PRO A 51 8.42 -2.14 -26.98
N LEU A 52 7.41 -2.98 -27.25
CA LEU A 52 6.02 -2.55 -27.50
C LEU A 52 5.19 -2.38 -26.22
N ASN A 53 5.78 -2.58 -25.03
CA ASN A 53 5.11 -2.45 -23.73
C ASN A 53 3.78 -3.22 -23.63
N ARG A 54 3.65 -4.40 -24.26
CA ARG A 54 2.46 -5.26 -24.09
C ARG A 54 2.32 -5.69 -22.64
N ARG A 55 1.12 -6.14 -22.23
CA ARG A 55 0.91 -6.64 -20.86
C ARG A 55 1.83 -7.83 -20.59
N ASN A 56 2.30 -7.98 -19.35
CA ASN A 56 3.29 -9.01 -19.00
C ASN A 56 2.89 -10.43 -19.44
N HIS A 57 1.60 -10.78 -19.41
CA HIS A 57 1.12 -12.10 -19.86
C HIS A 57 1.30 -12.34 -21.36
N ASP A 58 1.27 -11.27 -22.16
CA ASP A 58 1.37 -11.30 -23.62
C ASP A 58 2.82 -11.23 -24.11
N GLN A 59 3.76 -11.00 -23.19
CA GLN A 59 5.19 -10.95 -23.50
C GLN A 59 5.77 -12.37 -23.66
N PRO A 60 6.86 -12.51 -24.44
CA PRO A 60 7.56 -13.78 -24.55
C PRO A 60 8.17 -14.18 -23.19
N PRO A 61 8.20 -15.48 -22.86
CA PRO A 61 8.87 -15.96 -21.65
C PRO A 61 10.37 -15.65 -21.71
N LEU A 62 11.01 -15.55 -20.54
CA LEU A 62 12.47 -15.44 -20.47
C LEU A 62 13.16 -16.65 -21.13
N PRO A 63 14.37 -16.47 -21.70
CA PRO A 63 15.19 -17.58 -22.19
C PRO A 63 15.40 -18.66 -21.13
N LEU A 64 15.53 -19.92 -21.56
CA LEU A 64 15.45 -21.09 -20.69
C LEU A 64 16.37 -21.01 -19.46
N VAL A 65 17.67 -20.72 -19.66
CA VAL A 65 18.66 -20.73 -18.57
C VAL A 65 18.41 -19.59 -17.58
N ILE A 66 18.25 -18.35 -18.07
CA ILE A 66 17.99 -17.20 -17.20
C ILE A 66 16.62 -17.28 -16.52
N GLY A 67 15.61 -17.83 -17.19
CA GLY A 67 14.29 -18.08 -16.62
C GLY A 67 14.36 -19.03 -15.43
N LYS A 68 15.11 -20.15 -15.56
CA LYS A 68 15.33 -21.08 -14.45
C LYS A 68 16.09 -20.44 -13.29
N LEU A 69 17.18 -19.70 -13.58
CA LEU A 69 17.96 -18.98 -12.58
C LEU A 69 17.12 -17.93 -11.83
N ALA A 70 16.32 -17.17 -12.57
CA ALA A 70 15.42 -16.17 -12.02
C ALA A 70 14.43 -16.80 -11.05
N ARG A 71 13.80 -17.93 -11.43
CA ARG A 71 12.87 -18.65 -10.54
C ARG A 71 13.55 -19.11 -9.25
N CYS A 72 14.72 -19.73 -9.36
CA CYS A 72 15.50 -20.16 -8.18
C CYS A 72 15.84 -18.99 -7.26
N PHE A 73 16.32 -17.88 -7.82
CA PHE A 73 16.66 -16.68 -7.05
C PHE A 73 15.44 -16.05 -6.39
N ILE A 74 14.35 -15.89 -7.12
CA ILE A 74 13.14 -15.23 -6.61
C ILE A 74 12.48 -16.08 -5.51
N VAL A 75 12.44 -17.41 -5.65
CA VAL A 75 11.97 -18.30 -4.56
C VAL A 75 12.84 -18.14 -3.32
N LYS A 76 14.18 -18.20 -3.46
CA LYS A 76 15.12 -17.99 -2.34
C LYS A 76 14.87 -16.66 -1.63
N GLU A 77 14.61 -15.61 -2.40
CA GLU A 77 14.35 -14.28 -1.86
C GLU A 77 13.00 -14.19 -1.15
N ILE A 78 11.94 -14.80 -1.71
CA ILE A 78 10.61 -14.80 -1.10
C ILE A 78 10.61 -15.49 0.26
N LEU A 79 11.46 -16.51 0.49
CA LEU A 79 11.59 -17.16 1.80
C LEU A 79 12.00 -16.19 2.93
N ALA A 80 12.69 -15.10 2.61
CA ALA A 80 13.03 -14.04 3.56
C ALA A 80 11.87 -13.05 3.82
N HIS A 81 10.71 -13.28 3.20
CA HIS A 81 9.50 -12.44 3.27
C HIS A 81 9.73 -10.95 2.94
N PRO A 82 10.46 -10.60 1.87
CA PRO A 82 10.72 -9.21 1.48
C PRO A 82 9.46 -8.52 0.95
N SER A 83 9.53 -7.20 0.77
CA SER A 83 8.45 -6.45 0.12
C SER A 83 8.33 -6.82 -1.36
N ALA A 84 7.13 -6.63 -1.93
CA ALA A 84 6.87 -6.94 -3.33
C ALA A 84 7.71 -6.06 -4.27
N GLU A 85 7.89 -4.78 -3.92
CA GLU A 85 8.68 -3.82 -4.69
C GLU A 85 10.14 -4.24 -4.82
N LEU A 86 10.72 -4.83 -3.77
CA LEU A 86 12.08 -5.34 -3.80
C LEU A 86 12.20 -6.50 -4.79
N ILE A 87 11.26 -7.45 -4.74
CA ILE A 87 11.23 -8.61 -5.64
C ILE A 87 11.01 -8.18 -7.10
N ILE A 88 10.04 -7.31 -7.35
CA ILE A 88 9.79 -6.73 -8.69
C ILE A 88 11.05 -6.01 -9.18
N GLY A 89 11.72 -5.28 -8.28
CA GLY A 89 12.94 -4.57 -8.63
C GLY A 89 14.10 -5.49 -9.00
N ARG A 90 14.27 -6.59 -8.29
CA ARG A 90 15.20 -7.68 -8.61
C ARG A 90 14.87 -8.32 -9.96
N MET A 91 13.60 -8.66 -10.17
CA MET A 91 13.14 -9.25 -11.42
C MET A 91 13.36 -8.31 -12.61
N ALA A 92 13.07 -7.01 -12.46
CA ALA A 92 13.33 -6.01 -13.50
C ALA A 92 14.82 -5.95 -13.89
N SER A 93 15.73 -5.97 -12.91
CA SER A 93 17.16 -6.03 -13.16
C SER A 93 17.58 -7.29 -13.92
N ILE A 94 17.02 -8.46 -13.58
CA ILE A 94 17.30 -9.73 -14.28
C ILE A 94 16.79 -9.69 -15.73
N ARG A 95 15.62 -9.09 -15.97
CA ARG A 95 15.07 -8.92 -17.33
C ARG A 95 15.95 -8.04 -18.20
N HIS A 96 16.52 -6.98 -17.62
CA HIS A 96 17.51 -6.14 -18.31
C HIS A 96 18.81 -6.90 -18.59
N LEU A 97 19.31 -7.70 -17.64
CA LEU A 97 20.47 -8.56 -17.84
C LEU A 97 20.23 -9.55 -19.01
N SER A 98 19.05 -10.18 -19.06
CA SER A 98 18.65 -11.05 -20.17
C SER A 98 18.75 -10.34 -21.51
N ALA A 99 18.18 -9.13 -21.60
CA ALA A 99 18.17 -8.37 -22.84
C ALA A 99 19.59 -8.02 -23.32
N VAL A 100 20.50 -7.67 -22.41
CA VAL A 100 21.90 -7.40 -22.75
C VAL A 100 22.60 -8.68 -23.23
N MET A 101 22.45 -9.79 -22.50
CA MET A 101 23.04 -11.08 -22.89
C MET A 101 22.53 -11.55 -24.26
N ASP A 102 21.23 -11.43 -24.52
CA ASP A 102 20.62 -11.78 -25.79
C ASP A 102 21.12 -10.88 -26.94
N SER A 103 21.23 -9.56 -26.69
CA SER A 103 21.69 -8.59 -27.70
C SER A 103 23.15 -8.76 -28.11
N GLU A 104 23.99 -9.23 -27.18
CA GLU A 104 25.43 -9.41 -27.39
C GLU A 104 25.82 -10.88 -27.60
N ASN A 105 24.82 -11.79 -27.63
CA ASN A 105 24.97 -13.24 -27.79
C ASN A 105 25.99 -13.83 -26.79
N ILE A 106 25.85 -13.47 -25.51
CA ILE A 106 26.75 -13.88 -24.42
C ILE A 106 26.25 -15.15 -23.76
N GLU A 107 27.09 -16.19 -23.79
CA GLU A 107 26.85 -17.44 -23.07
C GLU A 107 27.16 -17.31 -21.57
N TRP A 108 26.51 -18.14 -20.75
CA TRP A 108 26.70 -18.14 -19.29
C TRP A 108 28.12 -18.52 -18.85
N SER A 109 28.86 -19.27 -19.68
CA SER A 109 30.28 -19.58 -19.47
C SER A 109 31.18 -18.33 -19.54
N ASP A 110 30.76 -17.32 -20.29
CA ASP A 110 31.54 -16.14 -20.64
C ASP A 110 31.08 -14.88 -19.90
N ILE A 111 30.21 -15.04 -18.89
CA ILE A 111 29.70 -13.92 -18.11
C ILE A 111 30.84 -13.27 -17.31
N THR A 112 31.02 -11.96 -17.49
CA THR A 112 32.06 -11.18 -16.81
C THR A 112 31.48 -9.91 -16.21
N ARG A 113 32.27 -9.21 -15.38
CA ARG A 113 31.89 -7.92 -14.78
C ARG A 113 31.37 -6.89 -15.80
N LYS A 114 31.91 -6.91 -17.03
CA LYS A 114 31.54 -5.96 -18.10
C LYS A 114 30.08 -6.07 -18.51
N VAL A 115 29.49 -7.27 -18.43
CA VAL A 115 28.07 -7.49 -18.76
C VAL A 115 27.17 -6.77 -17.77
N PHE A 116 27.53 -6.79 -16.48
CA PHE A 116 26.78 -6.09 -15.43
C PHE A 116 26.94 -4.57 -15.55
N ASP A 117 28.14 -4.07 -15.87
CA ASP A 117 28.38 -2.66 -16.13
C ASP A 117 27.48 -2.16 -17.28
N ARG A 118 27.47 -2.87 -18.42
CA ARG A 118 26.59 -2.58 -19.57
C ARG A 118 25.10 -2.67 -19.22
N THR A 119 24.73 -3.59 -18.34
CA THR A 119 23.34 -3.72 -17.88
C THR A 119 22.93 -2.49 -17.05
N VAL A 120 23.81 -1.98 -16.20
CA VAL A 120 23.58 -0.73 -15.46
C VAL A 120 23.49 0.46 -16.42
N ASP A 121 24.35 0.53 -17.44
CA ASP A 121 24.30 1.57 -18.48
C ASP A 121 22.99 1.51 -19.30
N SER A 122 22.51 0.31 -19.65
CA SER A 122 21.21 0.15 -20.31
C SER A 122 20.05 0.64 -19.43
N ILE A 123 20.17 0.47 -18.10
CA ILE A 123 19.17 0.87 -17.12
C ILE A 123 19.18 2.38 -16.86
N SER A 124 20.31 3.07 -17.02
CA SER A 124 20.49 4.47 -16.62
C SER A 124 19.72 5.47 -17.49
N HIS A 125 19.44 5.11 -18.74
CA HIS A 125 18.79 5.99 -19.71
C HIS A 125 17.40 6.44 -19.24
N GLY A 126 17.26 7.74 -18.94
CA GLY A 126 15.99 8.39 -18.58
C GLY A 126 15.43 8.02 -17.20
N ARG A 127 16.24 7.49 -16.28
CA ARG A 127 15.82 7.12 -14.92
C ARG A 127 16.52 7.98 -13.86
N SER A 128 15.90 8.10 -12.68
CA SER A 128 16.48 8.81 -11.55
C SER A 128 17.63 8.03 -10.90
N ASP A 129 18.60 8.74 -10.30
CA ASP A 129 19.77 8.14 -9.64
C ASP A 129 19.40 7.10 -8.59
N SER A 130 18.31 7.34 -7.85
CA SER A 130 17.78 6.38 -6.86
C SER A 130 17.33 5.08 -7.53
N THR A 131 16.65 5.17 -8.67
CA THR A 131 16.22 3.99 -9.41
C THR A 131 17.41 3.21 -9.93
N ILE A 132 18.42 3.90 -10.47
CA ILE A 132 19.67 3.30 -10.98
C ILE A 132 20.40 2.58 -9.84
N TYR A 133 20.59 3.25 -8.70
CA TYR A 133 21.22 2.68 -7.50
C TYR A 133 20.50 1.42 -7.01
N HIS A 134 19.17 1.44 -6.92
CA HIS A 134 18.40 0.27 -6.49
C HIS A 134 18.49 -0.89 -7.49
N ARG A 135 18.46 -0.61 -8.80
CA ARG A 135 18.60 -1.63 -9.85
C ARG A 135 19.99 -2.25 -9.90
N ALA A 136 21.04 -1.44 -9.69
CA ALA A 136 22.41 -1.92 -9.60
C ALA A 136 22.61 -2.83 -8.37
N ASN A 137 22.06 -2.45 -7.21
CA ASN A 137 22.11 -3.31 -6.02
C ASN A 137 21.30 -4.61 -6.19
N ALA A 138 20.19 -4.57 -6.91
CA ALA A 138 19.44 -5.77 -7.28
C ALA A 138 20.27 -6.72 -8.16
N LEU A 139 21.03 -6.20 -9.13
CA LEU A 139 21.99 -7.00 -9.91
C LEU A 139 23.08 -7.59 -9.01
N LYS A 140 23.60 -6.82 -8.05
CA LYS A 140 24.63 -7.29 -7.13
C LYS A 140 24.15 -8.48 -6.31
N ALA A 141 22.93 -8.40 -5.77
CA ALA A 141 22.33 -9.52 -5.06
C ALA A 141 22.16 -10.77 -5.95
N PHE A 142 21.88 -10.59 -7.24
CA PHE A 142 21.83 -11.70 -8.19
C PHE A 142 23.22 -12.27 -8.49
N VAL A 143 24.26 -11.44 -8.62
CA VAL A 143 25.66 -11.89 -8.75
C VAL A 143 26.09 -12.70 -7.52
N ASP A 144 25.77 -12.22 -6.31
CA ASP A 144 26.06 -12.94 -5.07
C ASP A 144 25.33 -14.29 -5.02
N PHE A 145 24.10 -14.37 -5.53
CA PHE A 145 23.39 -15.63 -5.72
C PHE A 145 24.09 -16.57 -6.70
N LEU A 146 24.49 -16.08 -7.89
CA LEU A 146 25.19 -16.89 -8.89
C LEU A 146 26.53 -17.43 -8.35
N ASN A 147 27.27 -16.61 -7.62
CA ASN A 147 28.53 -16.98 -6.96
C ASN A 147 28.36 -18.10 -5.91
N GLN A 148 27.20 -18.18 -5.27
CA GLN A 148 26.87 -19.20 -4.26
C GLN A 148 26.15 -20.42 -4.86
N LEU A 149 25.72 -20.35 -6.12
CA LEU A 149 24.91 -21.38 -6.75
C LEU A 149 25.75 -22.65 -6.99
N SER A 150 25.46 -23.68 -6.20
CA SER A 150 26.20 -24.95 -6.19
C SER A 150 25.28 -26.11 -5.84
N ALA A 151 25.61 -27.31 -6.31
CA ALA A 151 24.90 -28.55 -6.05
C ALA A 151 25.89 -29.69 -5.77
N MET A 152 25.48 -30.64 -4.92
CA MET A 152 26.24 -31.86 -4.65
C MET A 152 25.83 -32.92 -5.66
N VAL A 153 26.74 -33.31 -6.54
CA VAL A 153 26.52 -34.39 -7.51
C VAL A 153 27.57 -35.45 -7.26
N ASP A 154 27.13 -36.68 -6.97
CA ASP A 154 28.00 -37.83 -6.68
C ASP A 154 29.08 -37.55 -5.60
N GLY A 155 28.71 -36.77 -4.57
CA GLY A 155 29.60 -36.40 -3.47
C GLY A 155 30.57 -35.25 -3.76
N VAL A 156 30.54 -34.66 -4.97
CA VAL A 156 31.36 -33.52 -5.37
C VAL A 156 30.51 -32.24 -5.43
N LEU A 157 31.01 -31.16 -4.82
CA LEU A 157 30.37 -29.85 -4.90
C LEU A 157 30.69 -29.18 -6.24
N LEU A 158 29.70 -29.13 -7.12
CA LEU A 158 29.79 -28.46 -8.42
C LEU A 158 29.17 -27.07 -8.33
N ARG A 159 29.76 -26.09 -9.02
CA ARG A 159 29.26 -24.70 -9.08
C ARG A 159 28.68 -24.39 -10.45
N PHE A 160 27.73 -23.46 -10.50
CA PHE A 160 27.14 -23.03 -11.76
C PHE A 160 28.11 -22.22 -12.62
N ILE A 161 28.80 -21.26 -12.00
CA ILE A 161 29.88 -20.49 -12.63
C ILE A 161 31.24 -21.01 -12.18
N ASP A 162 32.15 -21.20 -13.14
CA ASP A 162 33.51 -21.70 -12.87
C ASP A 162 34.40 -20.64 -12.19
N ARG A 163 34.10 -19.36 -12.41
CA ARG A 163 34.87 -18.22 -11.88
C ARG A 163 33.99 -17.32 -11.05
N PHE A 164 34.48 -16.98 -9.86
CA PHE A 164 33.80 -16.04 -8.97
C PHE A 164 33.80 -14.63 -9.59
N ILE A 165 32.62 -14.02 -9.71
CA ILE A 165 32.45 -12.68 -10.27
C ILE A 165 32.57 -11.67 -9.13
N LYS A 166 33.72 -10.99 -9.04
CA LYS A 166 33.90 -9.85 -8.15
C LYS A 166 33.41 -8.59 -8.85
N TRP A 167 32.19 -8.16 -8.54
CA TRP A 167 31.59 -6.95 -9.09
C TRP A 167 31.11 -6.00 -7.99
N GLN A 168 31.30 -4.71 -8.21
CA GLN A 168 30.77 -3.63 -7.40
C GLN A 168 29.98 -2.70 -8.32
N THR A 169 28.88 -2.14 -7.81
CA THR A 169 27.95 -1.35 -8.62
C THR A 169 28.59 -0.07 -9.18
N GLY A 170 29.57 0.51 -8.49
CA GLY A 170 30.18 1.79 -8.85
C GLY A 170 29.24 3.01 -8.69
N ILE A 171 27.94 2.78 -8.51
CA ILE A 171 26.93 3.83 -8.35
C ILE A 171 26.94 4.36 -6.90
N PRO A 172 27.21 5.66 -6.68
CA PRO A 172 27.15 6.26 -5.35
C PRO A 172 25.71 6.23 -4.84
N ASN A 173 25.54 6.11 -3.53
CA ASN A 173 24.22 6.22 -2.94
C ASN A 173 23.74 7.67 -3.06
N PRO A 174 22.62 7.95 -3.76
CA PRO A 174 22.11 9.31 -3.98
C PRO A 174 21.64 10.00 -2.69
N THR A 175 21.65 9.27 -1.57
CA THR A 175 21.36 9.82 -0.25
C THR A 175 22.58 10.48 0.39
N HIS A 176 23.80 10.13 -0.03
CA HIS A 176 25.03 10.72 0.52
C HIS A 176 25.35 12.10 -0.06
N SER A 177 25.04 12.36 -1.35
CA SER A 177 25.24 13.69 -1.95
C SER A 177 24.36 14.78 -1.31
N ALA A 178 23.23 14.38 -0.72
CA ALA A 178 22.31 15.28 -0.03
C ALA A 178 22.67 15.58 1.44
N LEU A 179 23.80 15.07 1.96
CA LEU A 179 24.24 15.36 3.32
C LEU A 179 24.95 16.73 3.43
N GLU A 180 25.38 17.29 2.29
CA GLU A 180 26.00 18.61 2.24
C GLU A 180 24.92 19.69 2.06
N LEU A 181 24.53 20.30 3.19
CA LEU A 181 23.43 21.27 3.31
C LEU A 181 23.62 22.54 2.45
N THR A 182 24.86 22.86 2.09
CA THR A 182 25.22 24.04 1.28
C THR A 182 25.27 23.75 -0.22
N SER A 183 25.09 22.48 -0.63
CA SER A 183 25.13 22.11 -2.04
C SER A 183 23.90 22.64 -2.79
N ARG A 184 24.09 22.99 -4.07
CA ARG A 184 22.99 23.33 -4.97
C ARG A 184 21.99 22.18 -5.13
N GLU A 185 22.47 20.94 -5.04
CA GLU A 185 21.64 19.73 -5.07
C GLU A 185 20.72 19.64 -3.84
N PHE A 186 21.21 20.02 -2.65
CA PHE A 186 20.39 20.09 -1.44
C PHE A 186 19.32 21.18 -1.53
N GLN A 187 19.69 22.40 -1.95
CA GLN A 187 18.73 23.51 -2.13
C GLN A 187 17.62 23.16 -3.13
N GLN A 188 17.99 22.61 -4.29
CA GLN A 188 17.00 22.20 -5.29
C GLN A 188 16.11 21.05 -4.78
N ARG A 189 16.65 20.16 -3.94
CA ARG A 189 15.89 19.08 -3.31
C ARG A 189 14.94 19.60 -2.22
N GLU A 190 15.36 20.59 -1.44
CA GLU A 190 14.52 21.28 -0.45
C GLU A 190 13.34 21.98 -1.15
N GLU A 191 13.62 22.80 -2.16
CA GLU A 191 12.59 23.49 -2.97
C GLU A 191 11.56 22.52 -3.57
N ASN A 192 12.02 21.35 -4.05
CA ASN A 192 11.15 20.36 -4.66
C ASN A 192 10.35 19.50 -3.66
N LEU A 193 10.88 19.26 -2.46
CA LEU A 193 10.37 18.24 -1.53
C LEU A 193 9.85 18.81 -0.21
N TYR A 194 9.98 20.10 0.03
CA TYR A 194 9.49 20.77 1.22
C TYR A 194 8.71 22.03 0.85
N THR A 195 7.49 22.13 1.38
CA THR A 195 6.60 23.27 1.15
C THR A 195 6.22 23.85 2.52
N SER A 196 6.76 25.02 2.84
CA SER A 196 6.68 25.59 4.20
C SER A 196 5.24 25.89 4.63
N ASP A 197 4.37 26.25 3.69
CA ASP A 197 2.98 26.65 3.88
C ASP A 197 1.96 25.52 3.62
N LEU A 198 2.39 24.27 3.40
CA LEU A 198 1.48 23.16 3.09
C LEU A 198 0.41 22.94 4.16
N HIS A 199 0.77 23.16 5.43
CA HIS A 199 -0.13 23.07 6.57
C HIS A 199 -1.31 24.05 6.46
N LYS A 200 -1.09 25.24 5.87
CA LYS A 200 -2.14 26.24 5.63
C LYS A 200 -3.13 25.71 4.60
N GLY A 201 -2.64 25.15 3.50
CA GLY A 201 -3.49 24.54 2.46
C GLY A 201 -4.38 23.44 3.03
N ILE A 202 -3.81 22.49 3.80
CA ILE A 202 -4.59 21.41 4.43
C ILE A 202 -5.58 21.96 5.47
N ALA A 203 -5.14 22.88 6.33
CA ALA A 203 -6.00 23.46 7.36
C ALA A 203 -7.17 24.25 6.76
N GLN A 204 -6.92 25.03 5.72
CA GLN A 204 -7.95 25.80 5.01
C GLN A 204 -8.93 24.88 4.29
N ALA A 205 -8.45 23.83 3.62
CA ALA A 205 -9.31 22.82 3.00
C ALA A 205 -10.20 22.13 4.06
N ARG A 206 -9.62 21.70 5.18
CA ARG A 206 -10.34 21.09 6.31
C ARG A 206 -11.38 22.05 6.87
N TRP A 207 -11.03 23.32 7.08
CA TRP A 207 -11.96 24.32 7.60
C TRP A 207 -13.12 24.58 6.63
N LEU A 208 -12.84 24.78 5.34
CA LEU A 208 -13.87 25.05 4.31
C LEU A 208 -14.88 23.91 4.20
N ILE A 209 -14.42 22.66 4.11
CA ILE A 209 -15.29 21.49 4.00
C ILE A 209 -16.12 21.28 5.27
N LYS A 210 -15.55 21.54 6.45
CA LYS A 210 -16.28 21.44 7.72
C LYS A 210 -17.38 22.49 7.85
N GLN A 211 -17.10 23.74 7.46
CA GLN A 211 -18.07 24.83 7.53
C GLN A 211 -19.14 24.70 6.43
N ASN A 212 -18.76 24.15 5.28
CA ASN A 212 -19.63 24.04 4.11
C ASN A 212 -19.64 22.60 3.57
N PRO A 213 -20.32 21.64 4.25
CA PRO A 213 -20.38 20.25 3.79
C PRO A 213 -20.96 20.07 2.37
N HIS A 214 -21.76 21.03 1.90
CA HIS A 214 -22.33 21.03 0.54
C HIS A 214 -21.29 21.24 -0.57
N LEU A 215 -20.05 21.62 -0.24
CA LEU A 215 -18.94 21.68 -1.19
C LEU A 215 -18.42 20.28 -1.57
N GLU A 216 -18.72 19.28 -0.75
CA GLU A 216 -18.44 17.89 -1.08
C GLU A 216 -19.39 17.42 -2.20
N PRO A 217 -18.92 16.67 -3.21
CA PRO A 217 -19.80 16.12 -4.25
C PRO A 217 -20.80 15.13 -3.65
N THR A 218 -20.33 14.32 -2.70
CA THR A 218 -21.11 13.38 -1.91
C THR A 218 -20.60 13.41 -0.47
N ALA A 219 -21.46 13.08 0.49
CA ALA A 219 -21.09 13.14 1.91
C ALA A 219 -19.86 12.28 2.21
N GLY A 220 -18.83 12.87 2.83
CA GLY A 220 -17.59 12.17 3.18
C GLY A 220 -16.61 12.00 2.02
N PHE A 221 -16.90 12.51 0.82
CA PHE A 221 -15.98 12.47 -0.32
C PHE A 221 -14.64 13.14 0.03
N ASP A 222 -14.64 14.33 0.64
CA ASP A 222 -13.45 15.09 0.99
C ASP A 222 -13.07 14.94 2.46
N ARG A 223 -14.07 15.02 3.34
CA ARG A 223 -13.87 15.09 4.78
C ARG A 223 -13.20 13.83 5.32
N ILE A 224 -13.55 12.63 4.84
CA ILE A 224 -12.85 11.39 5.24
C ILE A 224 -11.35 11.47 4.95
N ARG A 225 -10.96 11.94 3.75
CA ARG A 225 -9.55 12.04 3.35
C ARG A 225 -8.80 13.14 4.10
N LEU A 226 -9.47 14.27 4.38
CA LEU A 226 -8.90 15.37 5.17
C LEU A 226 -8.70 14.98 6.64
N GLU A 227 -9.68 14.34 7.27
CA GLU A 227 -9.56 13.86 8.65
C GLU A 227 -8.54 12.72 8.76
N ALA A 228 -8.44 11.82 7.77
CA ALA A 228 -7.36 10.83 7.72
C ALA A 228 -5.98 11.50 7.65
N THR A 229 -5.87 12.63 6.93
CA THR A 229 -4.63 13.42 6.83
C THR A 229 -4.24 14.08 8.16
N CYS A 230 -5.21 14.32 9.05
CA CYS A 230 -4.95 14.88 10.39
C CYS A 230 -3.99 13.99 11.20
N PHE A 231 -4.12 12.66 11.12
CA PHE A 231 -3.17 11.72 11.75
C PHE A 231 -1.75 11.86 11.19
N GLY A 232 -1.62 12.09 9.88
CA GLY A 232 -0.34 12.38 9.23
C GLY A 232 0.27 13.68 9.72
N MET A 233 -0.53 14.73 9.91
CA MET A 233 -0.09 16.04 10.42
C MET A 233 0.28 16.02 11.90
N ALA A 234 -0.44 15.25 12.72
CA ALA A 234 -0.23 15.20 14.16
C ALA A 234 0.95 14.30 14.56
N LEU A 235 1.18 13.20 13.83
CA LEU A 235 2.12 12.13 14.23
C LEU A 235 3.18 11.80 13.16
N GLY A 236 3.09 12.41 11.97
CA GLY A 236 3.99 12.11 10.87
C GLY A 236 3.80 10.71 10.27
N LEU A 237 2.65 10.05 10.46
CA LEU A 237 2.41 8.67 10.00
C LEU A 237 2.60 8.49 8.49
N ARG A 238 3.06 7.31 8.08
CA ARG A 238 3.07 6.90 6.67
C ARG A 238 1.63 6.64 6.21
N VAL A 239 1.39 6.79 4.91
CA VAL A 239 0.05 6.53 4.34
C VAL A 239 -0.41 5.10 4.59
N GLY A 240 0.51 4.12 4.52
CA GLY A 240 0.21 2.73 4.84
C GLY A 240 -0.23 2.55 6.30
N GLU A 241 0.40 3.28 7.23
CA GLU A 241 0.07 3.26 8.66
C GLU A 241 -1.28 3.93 8.92
N ILE A 242 -1.56 5.08 8.27
CA ILE A 242 -2.87 5.77 8.33
C ILE A 242 -3.98 4.83 7.85
N ALA A 243 -3.84 4.23 6.67
CA ALA A 243 -4.82 3.30 6.10
C ALA A 243 -5.07 2.07 6.99
N ASN A 244 -4.11 1.71 7.85
CA ASN A 244 -4.17 0.54 8.72
C ASN A 244 -4.41 0.86 10.20
N LEU A 245 -4.78 2.09 10.55
CA LEU A 245 -5.14 2.45 11.92
C LEU A 245 -6.26 1.53 12.43
N PRO A 246 -6.10 0.89 13.61
CA PRO A 246 -7.18 0.13 14.24
C PRO A 246 -8.36 1.03 14.63
N LYS A 247 -9.58 0.48 14.65
CA LYS A 247 -10.79 1.23 15.07
C LYS A 247 -10.68 1.80 16.48
N ASN A 248 -9.86 1.20 17.34
CA ASN A 248 -9.58 1.63 18.72
C ASN A 248 -8.19 2.27 18.85
N CYS A 249 -7.72 2.97 17.81
CA CYS A 249 -6.39 3.54 17.80
C CYS A 249 -6.21 4.69 18.80
N LEU A 250 -7.23 5.52 19.03
CA LEU A 250 -7.15 6.67 19.92
C LEU A 250 -7.65 6.31 21.33
N PHE A 251 -6.88 6.67 22.35
CA PHE A 251 -7.27 6.51 23.75
C PHE A 251 -6.61 7.59 24.62
N GLN A 252 -7.18 7.87 25.78
CA GLN A 252 -6.58 8.75 26.79
C GLN A 252 -6.13 7.93 27.99
N ASP A 253 -4.95 8.27 28.52
CA ASP A 253 -4.52 7.73 29.80
C ASP A 253 -5.41 8.31 30.93
N PRO A 254 -6.02 7.46 31.78
CA PRO A 254 -6.94 7.93 32.80
C PRO A 254 -6.27 8.72 33.93
N ASN A 255 -4.95 8.60 34.10
CA ASN A 255 -4.21 9.27 35.17
C ASN A 255 -3.60 10.60 34.70
N THR A 256 -3.00 10.61 33.51
CA THR A 256 -2.31 11.79 32.98
C THR A 256 -3.16 12.62 32.04
N HIS A 257 -4.33 12.12 31.62
CA HIS A 257 -5.18 12.70 30.57
C HIS A 257 -4.46 12.90 29.22
N THR A 258 -3.28 12.29 29.05
CA THR A 258 -2.52 12.37 27.81
C THR A 258 -3.19 11.51 26.75
N THR A 259 -3.40 12.09 25.58
CA THR A 259 -3.95 11.37 24.43
C THR A 259 -2.86 10.56 23.73
N PHE A 260 -3.15 9.30 23.44
CA PHE A 260 -2.26 8.38 22.75
C PHE A 260 -2.93 7.80 21.50
N VAL A 261 -2.11 7.53 20.48
CA VAL A 261 -2.52 6.76 19.30
C VAL A 261 -1.72 5.47 19.23
N ARG A 262 -2.42 4.34 19.08
CA ARG A 262 -1.83 3.03 18.75
C ARG A 262 -1.43 3.05 17.29
N VAL A 263 -0.12 3.18 17.04
CA VAL A 263 0.41 3.31 15.69
C VAL A 263 0.82 1.93 15.17
N PRO A 264 0.17 1.43 14.11
CA PRO A 264 0.64 0.24 13.40
C PRO A 264 1.94 0.58 12.63
N VAL A 265 2.82 -0.39 12.40
CA VAL A 265 4.16 -0.12 11.82
C VAL A 265 4.43 -0.91 10.53
N GLU A 266 4.79 -0.20 9.46
CA GLU A 266 4.95 -0.77 8.12
C GLU A 266 6.32 -1.47 7.91
N LYS A 267 7.38 -1.06 8.63
CA LYS A 267 8.78 -1.50 8.38
C LYS A 267 9.42 -2.32 9.52
N ASN A 268 8.76 -3.38 9.98
CA ASN A 268 9.32 -4.33 10.98
C ASN A 268 9.73 -3.72 12.33
N CYS A 269 9.29 -2.50 12.66
CA CYS A 269 9.44 -1.94 13.99
C CYS A 269 8.48 -2.62 14.99
N ILE A 270 8.63 -2.32 16.28
CA ILE A 270 7.66 -2.71 17.30
C ILE A 270 6.51 -1.69 17.29
N PRO A 271 5.24 -2.13 17.21
CA PRO A 271 4.10 -1.22 17.32
C PRO A 271 4.10 -0.55 18.69
N ASN A 272 3.89 0.76 18.73
CA ASN A 272 3.94 1.54 19.95
C ASN A 272 2.71 2.46 20.07
N ALA A 273 2.36 2.81 21.31
CA ALA A 273 1.46 3.91 21.58
C ALA A 273 2.25 5.22 21.57
N VAL A 274 1.88 6.15 20.70
CA VAL A 274 2.57 7.43 20.52
C VAL A 274 1.79 8.53 21.21
N PRO A 275 2.40 9.31 22.12
CA PRO A 275 1.73 10.45 22.75
C PRO A 275 1.47 11.54 21.70
N VAL A 276 0.27 12.10 21.76
CA VAL A 276 -0.17 13.22 20.92
C VAL A 276 0.10 14.51 21.68
N ALA A 277 0.75 15.48 21.01
CA ALA A 277 0.97 16.79 21.61
C ALA A 277 -0.38 17.48 21.90
N ASP A 278 -0.46 18.22 23.01
CA ASP A 278 -1.72 18.80 23.50
C ASP A 278 -2.46 19.64 22.45
N LEU A 279 -1.72 20.41 21.65
CA LEU A 279 -2.27 21.22 20.55
C LEU A 279 -3.02 20.37 19.50
N TRP A 280 -2.60 19.13 19.29
CA TRP A 280 -3.21 18.19 18.36
C TRP A 280 -4.28 17.30 18.98
N SER A 281 -4.36 17.23 20.31
CA SER A 281 -5.29 16.36 21.03
C SER A 281 -6.75 16.58 20.61
N ALA A 282 -7.23 17.84 20.64
CA ALA A 282 -8.61 18.16 20.27
C ALA A 282 -8.88 17.97 18.76
N PRO A 283 -8.06 18.51 17.82
CA PRO A 283 -8.26 18.26 16.39
C PRO A 283 -8.25 16.78 16.00
N LEU A 284 -7.38 15.99 16.62
CA LEU A 284 -7.25 14.57 16.32
C LEU A 284 -8.40 13.75 16.91
N THR A 285 -8.90 14.11 18.09
CA THR A 285 -10.09 13.49 18.69
C THR A 285 -11.31 13.73 17.82
N GLU A 286 -11.52 14.97 17.38
CA GLU A 286 -12.60 15.31 16.45
C GLU A 286 -12.48 14.52 15.13
N ALA A 287 -11.28 14.45 14.56
CA ALA A 287 -11.02 13.67 13.34
C ALA A 287 -11.35 12.19 13.55
N TYR A 288 -10.91 11.62 14.67
CA TYR A 288 -11.17 10.23 15.02
C TYR A 288 -12.67 9.94 15.18
N GLU A 289 -13.40 10.76 15.93
CA GLU A 289 -14.84 10.61 16.15
C GLU A 289 -15.62 10.69 14.83
N TYR A 290 -15.27 11.66 13.98
CA TYR A 290 -15.88 11.77 12.66
C TYR A 290 -15.60 10.54 11.80
N LEU A 291 -14.36 10.08 11.73
CA LEU A 291 -14.00 8.90 10.94
C LEU A 291 -14.64 7.62 11.48
N LEU A 292 -14.77 7.52 12.81
CA LEU A 292 -15.46 6.43 13.46
C LEU A 292 -16.93 6.42 13.03
N ALA A 293 -17.63 7.55 13.10
CA ALA A 293 -19.03 7.64 12.66
C ALA A 293 -19.18 7.40 11.14
N ALA A 294 -18.41 8.11 10.31
CA ALA A 294 -18.54 8.07 8.85
C ALA A 294 -18.21 6.69 8.25
N SER A 295 -17.36 5.90 8.91
CA SER A 295 -16.97 4.56 8.45
C SER A 295 -17.80 3.44 9.11
N GLN A 296 -18.79 3.78 9.96
CA GLN A 296 -19.54 2.79 10.75
C GLN A 296 -20.28 1.78 9.87
N ASP A 297 -21.16 2.25 8.98
CA ASP A 297 -21.98 1.38 8.13
C ASP A 297 -21.13 0.46 7.25
N ALA A 298 -20.03 0.99 6.72
CA ALA A 298 -19.09 0.23 5.89
C ALA A 298 -18.35 -0.85 6.71
N ARG A 299 -18.00 -0.56 7.98
CA ARG A 299 -17.42 -1.57 8.89
C ARG A 299 -18.43 -2.62 9.32
N GLU A 300 -19.67 -2.25 9.57
CA GLU A 300 -20.75 -3.19 9.89
C GLU A 300 -21.00 -4.14 8.72
N ARG A 301 -21.02 -3.61 7.48
CA ARG A 301 -21.07 -4.45 6.28
C ARG A 301 -19.86 -5.36 6.14
N ALA A 302 -18.65 -4.87 6.44
CA ALA A 302 -17.44 -5.70 6.40
C ALA A 302 -17.52 -6.82 7.44
N LEU A 303 -17.98 -6.53 8.65
CA LEU A 303 -18.18 -7.51 9.71
C LEU A 303 -19.21 -8.58 9.33
N ASP A 304 -20.32 -8.17 8.70
CA ASP A 304 -21.36 -9.09 8.20
C ASP A 304 -20.81 -10.02 7.09
N ILE A 305 -20.00 -9.48 6.18
CA ILE A 305 -19.30 -10.29 5.15
C ILE A 305 -18.30 -11.26 5.79
N GLU A 306 -17.52 -10.79 6.76
CA GLU A 306 -16.55 -11.62 7.48
C GLU A 306 -17.21 -12.75 8.28
N ALA A 307 -18.45 -12.56 8.74
CA ALA A 307 -19.18 -13.52 9.56
C ALA A 307 -20.11 -14.45 8.76
N THR A 308 -20.77 -13.96 7.71
CA THR A 308 -21.80 -14.71 6.98
C THR A 308 -21.65 -14.67 5.46
N GLY A 309 -20.55 -14.12 4.96
CA GLY A 309 -20.34 -13.88 3.54
C GLY A 309 -21.38 -12.93 2.97
N PHE A 310 -21.85 -13.22 1.75
CA PHE A 310 -22.78 -12.33 1.04
C PHE A 310 -24.26 -12.62 1.33
N SER A 311 -24.58 -13.24 2.47
CA SER A 311 -25.96 -13.62 2.84
C SER A 311 -26.92 -12.43 2.96
N PHE A 312 -26.39 -11.23 3.23
CA PHE A 312 -27.17 -10.01 3.30
C PHE A 312 -27.89 -9.66 2.00
N ILE A 313 -27.34 -10.12 0.86
CA ILE A 313 -27.96 -9.93 -0.45
C ILE A 313 -29.27 -10.70 -0.51
N ASP A 314 -29.21 -11.98 -0.11
CA ASP A 314 -30.37 -12.85 -0.08
C ASP A 314 -31.43 -12.30 0.89
N LYS A 315 -31.02 -11.87 2.09
CA LYS A 315 -31.91 -11.30 3.12
C LYS A 315 -32.63 -10.04 2.63
N ALA A 316 -31.91 -9.07 2.07
CA ALA A 316 -32.48 -7.80 1.64
C ALA A 316 -33.45 -7.99 0.47
N LEU A 317 -33.08 -8.80 -0.51
CA LEU A 317 -33.89 -9.06 -1.69
C LEU A 317 -35.13 -9.92 -1.38
N ALA A 318 -35.01 -10.90 -0.48
CA ALA A 318 -36.15 -11.68 0.00
C ALA A 318 -37.14 -10.83 0.78
N ALA A 319 -36.65 -9.94 1.66
CA ALA A 319 -37.51 -8.99 2.37
C ALA A 319 -38.24 -8.06 1.40
N TYR A 320 -37.53 -7.51 0.41
CA TYR A 320 -38.14 -6.64 -0.62
C TYR A 320 -39.28 -7.33 -1.37
N ARG A 321 -39.09 -8.59 -1.78
CA ARG A 321 -40.13 -9.38 -2.44
C ARG A 321 -41.29 -9.80 -1.55
N GLY A 322 -41.05 -9.93 -0.24
CA GLY A 322 -42.12 -10.12 0.74
C GLY A 322 -43.10 -8.95 0.73
N ASP A 323 -42.58 -7.73 0.65
CA ASP A 323 -43.38 -6.50 0.59
C ASP A 323 -43.88 -6.17 -0.82
N HIS A 324 -43.15 -6.59 -1.86
CA HIS A 324 -43.44 -6.31 -3.27
C HIS A 324 -43.43 -7.59 -4.11
N PRO A 325 -44.52 -8.39 -4.08
CA PRO A 325 -44.62 -9.61 -4.87
C PRO A 325 -44.52 -9.34 -6.38
N LEU A 326 -43.93 -10.29 -7.12
CA LEU A 326 -43.79 -10.20 -8.58
C LEU A 326 -45.15 -10.27 -9.29
N ASP A 327 -45.29 -9.51 -10.38
CA ASP A 327 -46.42 -9.67 -11.30
C ASP A 327 -46.41 -11.08 -11.92
N PRO A 328 -47.57 -11.71 -12.14
CA PRO A 328 -47.64 -13.04 -12.77
C PRO A 328 -46.87 -13.14 -14.09
N GLY A 329 -46.82 -12.06 -14.88
CA GLY A 329 -46.06 -12.04 -16.12
C GLY A 329 -44.55 -12.07 -15.95
N ALA A 330 -44.04 -11.48 -14.87
CA ALA A 330 -42.62 -11.57 -14.54
C ALA A 330 -42.26 -13.00 -14.10
N VAL A 331 -43.16 -13.67 -13.37
CA VAL A 331 -43.03 -15.09 -13.02
C VAL A 331 -43.05 -15.97 -14.27
N ASP A 332 -43.95 -15.70 -15.21
CA ASP A 332 -44.02 -16.42 -16.50
C ASP A 332 -42.75 -16.25 -17.34
N GLN A 333 -42.11 -15.07 -17.30
CA GLN A 333 -40.82 -14.86 -17.98
C GLN A 333 -39.72 -15.75 -17.42
N LEU A 334 -39.63 -15.86 -16.10
CA LEU A 334 -38.63 -16.71 -15.43
C LEU A 334 -38.92 -18.20 -15.67
N SER A 335 -40.17 -18.63 -15.47
CA SER A 335 -40.59 -20.02 -15.63
C SER A 335 -40.44 -20.52 -17.07
N SER A 336 -40.65 -19.65 -18.07
CA SER A 336 -40.47 -19.99 -19.49
C SER A 336 -39.03 -20.44 -19.83
N LEU A 337 -38.04 -20.00 -19.06
CA LEU A 337 -36.64 -20.40 -19.18
C LEU A 337 -36.20 -21.40 -18.10
N GLY A 338 -37.09 -21.85 -17.23
CA GLY A 338 -36.75 -22.73 -16.10
C GLY A 338 -35.88 -22.05 -15.04
N LEU A 339 -35.95 -20.72 -14.92
CA LEU A 339 -35.18 -19.95 -13.95
C LEU A 339 -35.93 -19.87 -12.61
N PRO A 340 -35.33 -20.34 -11.50
CA PRO A 340 -35.98 -20.26 -10.19
C PRO A 340 -36.10 -18.81 -9.71
N VAL A 341 -37.29 -18.46 -9.20
CA VAL A 341 -37.60 -17.08 -8.78
C VAL A 341 -36.66 -16.62 -7.68
N GLU A 342 -36.38 -17.48 -6.69
CA GLU A 342 -35.54 -17.19 -5.54
C GLU A 342 -34.08 -16.82 -5.88
N HIS A 343 -33.62 -17.12 -7.09
CA HIS A 343 -32.24 -16.83 -7.52
C HIS A 343 -32.13 -15.73 -8.59
N HIS A 344 -33.24 -15.25 -9.14
CA HIS A 344 -33.23 -14.32 -10.27
C HIS A 344 -34.03 -13.07 -9.94
N TYR A 345 -33.36 -11.92 -9.90
CA TYR A 345 -33.95 -10.63 -9.52
C TYR A 345 -33.86 -9.62 -10.65
N PHE A 346 -34.90 -8.82 -10.85
CA PHE A 346 -34.89 -7.74 -11.82
C PHE A 346 -33.94 -6.63 -11.37
N VAL A 347 -33.39 -5.90 -12.34
CA VAL A 347 -32.41 -4.83 -12.09
C VAL A 347 -32.97 -3.79 -11.14
N GLU A 348 -34.25 -3.43 -11.28
CA GLU A 348 -34.93 -2.47 -10.43
C GLU A 348 -35.00 -2.94 -8.96
N GLU A 349 -35.22 -4.23 -8.71
CA GLU A 349 -35.26 -4.79 -7.36
C GLU A 349 -33.90 -4.59 -6.66
N ILE A 350 -32.81 -4.85 -7.40
CA ILE A 350 -31.44 -4.69 -6.88
C ILE A 350 -31.13 -3.21 -6.61
N CYS A 351 -31.47 -2.31 -7.53
CA CYS A 351 -31.25 -0.87 -7.37
C CYS A 351 -32.12 -0.25 -6.25
N LYS A 352 -33.21 -0.91 -5.84
CA LYS A 352 -34.02 -0.49 -4.68
C LYS A 352 -33.44 -0.97 -3.35
N CYS A 353 -32.79 -2.13 -3.35
CA CYS A 353 -32.19 -2.70 -2.15
C CYS A 353 -30.76 -2.19 -1.89
N PHE A 354 -30.03 -1.80 -2.94
CA PHE A 354 -28.62 -1.42 -2.85
C PHE A 354 -28.32 -0.13 -3.63
N PRO A 355 -27.35 0.68 -3.17
CA PRO A 355 -26.94 1.90 -3.85
C PRO A 355 -26.06 1.54 -5.06
N VAL A 356 -26.69 1.09 -6.13
CA VAL A 356 -26.09 0.68 -7.41
C VAL A 356 -26.90 1.27 -8.54
N SER A 357 -26.21 1.83 -9.54
CA SER A 357 -26.89 2.35 -10.72
C SER A 357 -27.31 1.21 -11.68
N PRO A 358 -28.46 1.31 -12.37
CA PRO A 358 -28.86 0.31 -13.36
C PRO A 358 -27.83 0.10 -14.47
N LYS A 359 -27.06 1.15 -14.82
CA LYS A 359 -26.00 1.09 -15.84
C LYS A 359 -24.90 0.09 -15.50
N GLU A 360 -24.66 -0.18 -14.23
CA GLU A 360 -23.66 -1.16 -13.79
C GLU A 360 -24.10 -2.61 -14.00
N LEU A 361 -25.41 -2.84 -14.14
CA LEU A 361 -26.03 -4.15 -14.31
C LEU A 361 -26.41 -4.42 -15.78
N TYR A 362 -26.50 -3.37 -16.60
CA TYR A 362 -26.75 -3.45 -18.04
C TYR A 362 -25.48 -3.68 -18.87
N SER A 363 -25.65 -3.88 -20.19
CA SER A 363 -24.56 -4.19 -21.12
C SER A 363 -23.40 -3.20 -21.02
N GLY A 364 -22.17 -3.74 -20.92
CA GLY A 364 -20.95 -2.97 -20.66
C GLY A 364 -20.74 -2.56 -19.20
N GLY A 365 -21.73 -2.81 -18.33
CA GLY A 365 -21.65 -2.60 -16.90
C GLY A 365 -20.81 -3.65 -16.18
N ARG A 366 -20.26 -3.29 -15.03
CA ARG A 366 -19.34 -4.12 -14.24
C ARG A 366 -19.93 -5.45 -13.75
N PHE A 367 -21.26 -5.53 -13.61
CA PHE A 367 -21.98 -6.72 -13.14
C PHE A 367 -22.78 -7.40 -14.26
N TYR A 368 -22.67 -6.95 -15.51
CA TYR A 368 -23.43 -7.50 -16.63
C TYR A 368 -23.23 -9.00 -16.85
N SER A 369 -22.06 -9.55 -16.52
CA SER A 369 -21.79 -10.99 -16.58
C SER A 369 -22.64 -11.84 -15.64
N SER A 370 -23.33 -11.23 -14.67
CA SER A 370 -24.32 -11.89 -13.81
C SER A 370 -25.75 -11.82 -14.35
N SER A 371 -25.96 -11.14 -15.48
CA SER A 371 -27.27 -10.93 -16.06
C SER A 371 -27.72 -12.06 -16.99
N VAL A 372 -29.02 -12.30 -17.03
CA VAL A 372 -29.70 -13.26 -17.89
C VAL A 372 -30.77 -12.52 -18.67
N GLU A 373 -30.65 -12.54 -20.00
CA GLU A 373 -31.63 -11.91 -20.88
C GLU A 373 -32.91 -12.75 -20.95
N LEU A 374 -34.03 -12.09 -20.67
CA LEU A 374 -35.35 -12.71 -20.67
C LEU A 374 -36.05 -12.55 -22.03
N PRO A 375 -36.90 -13.50 -22.40
CA PRO A 375 -37.81 -13.35 -23.53
C PRO A 375 -38.82 -12.22 -23.27
N ARG A 376 -39.38 -11.67 -24.34
CA ARG A 376 -40.46 -10.67 -24.23
C ARG A 376 -41.65 -11.24 -23.44
N ILE A 377 -42.17 -10.45 -22.49
CA ILE A 377 -43.23 -10.87 -21.56
C ILE A 377 -44.43 -11.53 -22.24
N THR A 378 -44.89 -11.00 -23.39
CA THR A 378 -46.02 -11.57 -24.13
C THR A 378 -45.71 -12.96 -24.70
N ALA A 379 -44.50 -13.18 -25.20
CA ALA A 379 -44.08 -14.47 -25.73
C ALA A 379 -43.95 -15.50 -24.60
N ALA A 380 -43.36 -15.11 -23.46
CA ALA A 380 -43.23 -15.97 -22.29
C ALA A 380 -44.58 -16.41 -21.74
N ARG A 381 -45.51 -15.47 -21.51
CA ARG A 381 -46.86 -15.76 -21.01
C ARG A 381 -47.61 -16.75 -21.90
N ILE A 382 -47.55 -16.56 -23.23
CA ILE A 382 -48.19 -17.46 -24.20
C ILE A 382 -47.52 -18.83 -24.19
N ALA A 383 -46.18 -18.88 -24.13
CA ALA A 383 -45.44 -20.15 -24.10
C ALA A 383 -45.78 -20.98 -22.86
N VAL A 384 -45.73 -20.38 -21.66
CA VAL A 384 -46.06 -21.05 -20.39
C VAL A 384 -47.51 -21.54 -20.39
N TRP A 385 -48.44 -20.72 -20.87
CA TRP A 385 -49.85 -21.10 -20.97
C TRP A 385 -50.05 -22.32 -21.88
N ILE A 386 -49.36 -22.37 -23.03
CA ILE A 386 -49.43 -23.53 -23.95
C ILE A 386 -48.72 -24.73 -23.34
N ASP A 387 -47.57 -24.56 -22.67
CA ASP A 387 -46.83 -25.65 -21.99
C ASP A 387 -47.73 -26.37 -20.98
N GLU A 388 -48.49 -25.62 -20.16
CA GLU A 388 -49.47 -26.18 -19.22
C GLU A 388 -50.55 -27.01 -19.93
N ARG A 389 -51.06 -26.54 -21.07
CA ARG A 389 -52.14 -27.20 -21.83
C ARG A 389 -51.62 -28.43 -22.58
N MET A 390 -50.36 -28.41 -23.02
CA MET A 390 -49.68 -29.58 -23.56
C MET A 390 -49.40 -30.65 -22.50
N HIS A 391 -49.22 -30.23 -21.24
CA HIS A 391 -49.02 -31.13 -20.11
C HIS A 391 -50.33 -31.75 -19.62
N GLN A 392 -51.36 -30.93 -19.38
CA GLN A 392 -52.64 -31.36 -18.80
C GLN A 392 -53.67 -31.84 -19.85
N TRP A 393 -53.47 -31.47 -21.12
CA TRP A 393 -54.36 -31.74 -22.24
C TRP A 393 -55.81 -31.27 -22.02
N ASP A 394 -55.98 -30.07 -21.47
CA ASP A 394 -57.25 -29.48 -21.06
C ASP A 394 -57.79 -28.41 -22.02
N TRP A 395 -57.35 -28.47 -23.29
CA TRP A 395 -57.71 -27.52 -24.34
C TRP A 395 -59.20 -27.21 -24.42
N SER A 396 -60.08 -28.20 -24.19
CA SER A 396 -61.53 -28.08 -24.25
C SER A 396 -62.12 -26.93 -23.43
N ASN A 397 -61.45 -26.50 -22.37
CA ASN A 397 -61.90 -25.43 -21.50
C ASN A 397 -61.74 -24.02 -22.12
N PHE A 398 -60.99 -23.89 -23.21
CA PHE A 398 -60.57 -22.61 -23.78
C PHE A 398 -60.90 -22.47 -25.28
N LEU A 399 -61.71 -23.38 -25.82
CA LEU A 399 -62.05 -23.39 -27.25
C LEU A 399 -63.31 -22.58 -27.55
N ASN A 400 -63.34 -21.95 -28.71
CA ASN A 400 -64.51 -21.29 -29.28
C ASN A 400 -65.14 -22.17 -30.37
N GLU A 401 -66.45 -22.37 -30.32
CA GLU A 401 -67.21 -23.01 -31.40
C GLU A 401 -67.47 -21.98 -32.51
N TYR A 402 -66.90 -22.20 -33.69
CA TYR A 402 -67.05 -21.27 -34.83
C TYR A 402 -67.99 -21.80 -35.92
N LYS A 403 -68.26 -23.11 -35.92
CA LYS A 403 -69.31 -23.80 -36.70
C LYS A 403 -69.79 -24.99 -35.87
N LYS A 404 -71.01 -25.47 -36.14
CA LYS A 404 -71.58 -26.63 -35.44
C LYS A 404 -70.59 -27.81 -35.42
N ASN A 405 -70.20 -28.27 -34.23
CA ASN A 405 -69.20 -29.34 -34.00
C ASN A 405 -67.76 -29.03 -34.48
N CYS A 406 -67.39 -27.76 -34.67
CA CYS A 406 -66.04 -27.33 -35.02
C CYS A 406 -65.52 -26.29 -34.02
N TYR A 407 -64.41 -26.63 -33.37
CA TYR A 407 -63.82 -25.86 -32.28
C TYR A 407 -62.43 -25.34 -32.66
N SER A 408 -62.10 -24.13 -32.23
CA SER A 408 -60.78 -23.52 -32.46
C SER A 408 -60.41 -22.56 -31.34
N VAL A 409 -59.12 -22.30 -31.18
CA VAL A 409 -58.61 -21.20 -30.36
C VAL A 409 -57.71 -20.33 -31.22
N SER A 410 -57.92 -19.01 -31.21
CA SER A 410 -57.05 -18.08 -31.92
C SER A 410 -55.94 -17.56 -31.00
N VAL A 411 -54.85 -17.06 -31.58
CA VAL A 411 -53.76 -16.42 -30.80
C VAL A 411 -54.27 -15.21 -29.99
N ILE A 412 -55.30 -14.52 -30.47
CA ILE A 412 -55.94 -13.40 -29.75
C ILE A 412 -56.72 -13.93 -28.54
N ASP A 413 -57.35 -15.09 -28.64
CA ASP A 413 -58.05 -15.72 -27.53
C ASP A 413 -57.05 -16.18 -26.46
N ILE A 414 -55.94 -16.81 -26.87
CA ILE A 414 -54.84 -17.15 -25.94
C ILE A 414 -54.34 -15.89 -25.23
N ALA A 415 -54.13 -14.79 -25.96
CA ALA A 415 -53.69 -13.54 -25.37
C ALA A 415 -54.68 -12.97 -24.34
N LYS A 416 -55.99 -13.13 -24.54
CA LYS A 416 -56.99 -12.76 -23.52
C LYS A 416 -56.84 -13.60 -22.26
N HIS A 417 -56.64 -14.92 -22.40
CA HIS A 417 -56.43 -15.82 -21.28
C HIS A 417 -55.11 -15.53 -20.52
N THR A 418 -54.07 -15.06 -21.22
CA THR A 418 -52.79 -14.67 -20.62
C THR A 418 -52.70 -13.19 -20.23
N LYS A 419 -53.83 -12.46 -20.23
CA LYS A 419 -53.91 -11.02 -19.93
C LYS A 419 -52.89 -10.18 -20.73
N SER A 420 -52.62 -10.59 -21.96
CA SER A 420 -51.68 -9.93 -22.87
C SER A 420 -52.45 -8.99 -23.81
N SER A 421 -51.95 -7.77 -23.99
CA SER A 421 -52.65 -6.78 -24.82
C SER A 421 -52.66 -7.18 -26.29
N GLU A 422 -53.76 -6.91 -27.00
CA GLU A 422 -53.87 -7.20 -28.44
C GLU A 422 -52.78 -6.44 -29.23
N ALA A 423 -52.41 -5.24 -28.79
CA ALA A 423 -51.32 -4.46 -29.38
C ALA A 423 -49.96 -5.17 -29.24
N SER A 424 -49.67 -5.79 -28.09
CA SER A 424 -48.42 -6.54 -27.86
C SER A 424 -48.34 -7.79 -28.74
N VAL A 425 -49.46 -8.48 -28.93
CA VAL A 425 -49.56 -9.64 -29.83
C VAL A 425 -49.36 -9.22 -31.28
N LYS A 426 -49.98 -8.12 -31.72
CA LYS A 426 -49.80 -7.57 -33.08
C LYS A 426 -48.35 -7.17 -33.37
N LYS A 427 -47.61 -6.71 -32.35
CA LYS A 427 -46.17 -6.43 -32.43
C LYS A 427 -45.31 -7.70 -32.45
N SER A 428 -45.90 -8.87 -32.19
CA SER A 428 -45.19 -10.14 -32.06
C SER A 428 -45.17 -11.03 -33.31
N LYS A 429 -44.99 -10.40 -34.47
CA LYS A 429 -45.08 -11.07 -35.78
C LYS A 429 -44.10 -12.25 -35.95
N TRP A 430 -42.96 -12.25 -35.27
CA TRP A 430 -41.91 -13.27 -35.47
C TRP A 430 -42.36 -14.70 -35.12
N PHE A 431 -43.30 -14.86 -34.19
CA PHE A 431 -43.84 -16.19 -33.86
C PHE A 431 -45.34 -16.35 -34.15
N VAL A 432 -46.10 -15.25 -34.23
CA VAL A 432 -47.57 -15.33 -34.32
C VAL A 432 -48.05 -16.11 -35.54
N ASP A 433 -47.38 -16.00 -36.69
CA ASP A 433 -47.79 -16.72 -37.90
C ASP A 433 -47.45 -18.22 -37.85
N HIS A 434 -46.33 -18.58 -37.21
CA HIS A 434 -45.99 -19.98 -36.92
C HIS A 434 -47.00 -20.59 -35.94
N LEU A 435 -47.32 -19.88 -34.86
CA LEU A 435 -48.32 -20.32 -33.89
C LEU A 435 -49.73 -20.45 -34.51
N ARG A 436 -50.11 -19.56 -35.42
CA ARG A 436 -51.38 -19.68 -36.16
C ARG A 436 -51.42 -20.93 -37.04
N THR A 437 -50.31 -21.25 -37.69
CA THR A 437 -50.21 -22.43 -38.56
C THR A 437 -50.33 -23.71 -37.74
N PHE A 438 -49.63 -23.77 -36.61
CA PHE A 438 -49.71 -24.86 -35.65
C PHE A 438 -51.13 -25.09 -35.12
N LEU A 439 -51.80 -24.04 -34.63
CA LEU A 439 -53.18 -24.14 -34.13
C LEU A 439 -54.17 -24.57 -35.21
N LYS A 440 -53.96 -24.15 -36.47
CA LYS A 440 -54.78 -24.62 -37.62
C LYS A 440 -54.53 -26.09 -37.94
N GLY A 441 -53.29 -26.56 -37.84
CA GLY A 441 -52.95 -27.99 -37.95
C GLY A 441 -53.70 -28.81 -36.91
N MET A 442 -53.69 -28.38 -35.65
CA MET A 442 -54.44 -29.05 -34.57
C MET A 442 -55.96 -29.09 -34.82
N VAL A 443 -56.54 -28.05 -35.43
CA VAL A 443 -57.95 -28.02 -35.85
C VAL A 443 -58.20 -29.04 -36.98
N HIS A 444 -57.34 -29.06 -37.99
CA HIS A 444 -57.43 -29.98 -39.13
C HIS A 444 -57.40 -31.45 -38.66
N ASP A 445 -56.53 -31.75 -37.70
CA ASP A 445 -56.37 -33.10 -37.15
C ASP A 445 -57.48 -33.47 -36.14
N GLY A 446 -58.44 -32.56 -35.92
CA GLY A 446 -59.61 -32.80 -35.08
C GLY A 446 -59.31 -32.87 -33.58
N LEU A 447 -58.14 -32.39 -33.14
CA LEU A 447 -57.66 -32.51 -31.77
C LEU A 447 -58.41 -31.60 -30.78
N PHE A 448 -59.04 -30.55 -31.29
CA PHE A 448 -59.88 -29.64 -30.50
C PHE A 448 -61.34 -30.12 -30.32
N LYS A 449 -61.70 -31.32 -30.78
CA LYS A 449 -63.02 -31.88 -30.45
C LYS A 449 -63.07 -32.29 -28.98
N PRO A 450 -64.10 -31.87 -28.21
CA PRO A 450 -64.26 -32.26 -26.81
C PRO A 450 -64.19 -33.79 -26.64
N GLY A 451 -63.33 -34.25 -25.74
CA GLY A 451 -63.14 -35.69 -25.45
C GLY A 451 -62.15 -36.42 -26.38
N ASN A 452 -61.62 -35.77 -27.42
CA ASN A 452 -60.60 -36.38 -28.29
C ASN A 452 -59.19 -36.30 -27.65
N LYS A 453 -58.49 -37.44 -27.56
CA LYS A 453 -57.11 -37.51 -27.07
C LYS A 453 -56.20 -37.97 -28.20
N PRO A 454 -55.02 -37.34 -28.38
CA PRO A 454 -54.06 -37.73 -29.41
C PRO A 454 -53.53 -39.13 -29.13
N SER A 455 -53.21 -39.86 -30.19
CA SER A 455 -52.39 -41.08 -30.07
C SER A 455 -50.96 -40.74 -29.60
N HIS A 456 -50.22 -41.74 -29.13
CA HIS A 456 -48.85 -41.54 -28.66
C HIS A 456 -47.93 -40.95 -29.73
N ALA A 457 -48.05 -41.40 -30.98
CA ALA A 457 -47.29 -40.88 -32.12
C ALA A 457 -47.67 -39.42 -32.45
N GLN A 458 -48.97 -39.11 -32.51
CA GLN A 458 -49.43 -37.73 -32.74
C GLN A 458 -48.99 -36.79 -31.62
N LEU A 459 -49.02 -37.23 -30.36
CA LEU A 459 -48.57 -36.42 -29.22
C LEU A 459 -47.07 -36.13 -29.30
N PHE A 460 -46.26 -37.08 -29.77
CA PHE A 460 -44.83 -36.89 -30.00
C PHE A 460 -44.57 -35.85 -31.08
N ASP A 461 -45.26 -35.94 -32.22
CA ASP A 461 -45.10 -35.01 -33.34
C ASP A 461 -45.52 -33.58 -32.94
N ILE A 462 -46.66 -33.43 -32.24
CA ILE A 462 -47.15 -32.14 -31.73
C ILE A 462 -46.16 -31.53 -30.75
N ARG A 463 -45.55 -32.33 -29.87
CA ARG A 463 -44.55 -31.84 -28.90
C ARG A 463 -43.27 -31.38 -29.60
N ASN A 464 -42.83 -32.07 -30.64
CA ASN A 464 -41.67 -31.65 -31.42
C ASN A 464 -41.93 -30.34 -32.17
N GLU A 465 -43.09 -30.23 -32.84
CA GLU A 465 -43.47 -29.00 -33.54
C GLU A 465 -43.63 -27.83 -32.56
N TRP A 466 -44.29 -28.07 -31.41
CA TRP A 466 -44.39 -27.08 -30.34
C TRP A 466 -43.02 -26.68 -29.81
N ALA A 467 -42.09 -27.61 -29.59
CA ALA A 467 -40.75 -27.31 -29.10
C ALA A 467 -40.01 -26.35 -30.04
N SER A 468 -40.09 -26.56 -31.37
CA SER A 468 -39.50 -25.65 -32.36
C SER A 468 -40.14 -24.26 -32.34
N ILE A 469 -41.46 -24.18 -32.24
CA ILE A 469 -42.18 -22.89 -32.16
C ILE A 469 -41.86 -22.17 -30.84
N ARG A 470 -41.81 -22.91 -29.74
CA ARG A 470 -41.46 -22.41 -28.41
C ARG A 470 -40.05 -21.82 -28.41
N GLU A 471 -39.08 -22.51 -29.01
CA GLU A 471 -37.72 -21.99 -29.16
C GLU A 471 -37.70 -20.68 -29.95
N LEU A 472 -38.41 -20.63 -31.09
CA LEU A 472 -38.57 -19.41 -31.89
C LEU A 472 -39.26 -18.28 -31.10
N MET A 473 -40.30 -18.58 -30.33
CA MET A 473 -41.01 -17.62 -29.49
C MET A 473 -40.07 -16.96 -28.49
N LEU A 474 -39.25 -17.76 -27.81
CA LEU A 474 -38.35 -17.32 -26.74
C LEU A 474 -36.97 -16.84 -27.24
N SER A 475 -36.75 -16.85 -28.57
CA SER A 475 -35.49 -16.42 -29.21
C SER A 475 -35.25 -14.90 -29.13
N GLN A 476 -36.32 -14.09 -29.17
CA GLN A 476 -36.19 -12.64 -29.02
C GLN A 476 -36.07 -12.27 -27.54
N ARG A 477 -34.83 -12.01 -27.13
CA ARG A 477 -34.43 -11.63 -25.77
C ARG A 477 -33.79 -10.23 -25.76
N GLY A 478 -33.67 -9.64 -24.57
CA GLY A 478 -32.98 -8.36 -24.38
C GLY A 478 -33.83 -7.12 -24.73
N PHE A 479 -33.17 -6.01 -25.04
CA PHE A 479 -33.80 -4.68 -25.07
C PHE A 479 -34.74 -4.45 -26.27
N GLY A 480 -36.01 -4.15 -25.98
CA GLY A 480 -36.98 -3.67 -26.96
C GLY A 480 -38.32 -3.26 -26.34
N ALA A 481 -38.71 -1.99 -26.56
CA ALA A 481 -39.98 -1.34 -26.19
C ALA A 481 -40.53 -1.61 -24.77
N GLY A 482 -39.90 -0.98 -23.76
CA GLY A 482 -40.58 -0.49 -22.56
C GLY A 482 -40.71 -1.44 -21.36
N VAL A 483 -40.11 -2.63 -21.36
CA VAL A 483 -40.09 -3.53 -20.20
C VAL A 483 -38.67 -4.05 -19.94
N PRO A 484 -38.15 -4.03 -18.69
CA PRO A 484 -36.87 -4.62 -18.35
C PRO A 484 -36.93 -6.12 -18.64
N SER A 485 -36.27 -6.57 -19.71
CA SER A 485 -36.18 -7.99 -20.08
C SER A 485 -34.83 -8.56 -19.65
N LEU A 486 -34.39 -8.17 -18.45
CA LEU A 486 -33.11 -8.54 -17.88
C LEU A 486 -33.28 -8.82 -16.40
N VAL A 487 -32.78 -9.97 -15.96
CA VAL A 487 -32.66 -10.32 -14.55
C VAL A 487 -31.21 -10.63 -14.22
N ILE A 488 -30.89 -10.61 -12.94
CA ILE A 488 -29.58 -10.88 -12.40
C ILE A 488 -29.65 -12.19 -11.61
N ASP A 489 -28.78 -13.14 -11.95
CA ASP A 489 -28.56 -14.33 -11.13
C ASP A 489 -27.74 -13.90 -9.91
N ILE A 490 -28.38 -13.91 -8.74
CA ILE A 490 -27.76 -13.47 -7.49
C ILE A 490 -26.56 -14.36 -7.09
N ARG A 491 -26.49 -15.61 -7.54
CA ARG A 491 -25.34 -16.48 -7.26
C ARG A 491 -24.11 -16.01 -8.01
N LEU A 492 -24.28 -15.61 -9.28
CA LEU A 492 -23.20 -15.03 -10.09
C LEU A 492 -22.82 -13.64 -9.55
N LEU A 493 -23.80 -12.81 -9.18
CA LEU A 493 -23.53 -11.51 -8.57
C LEU A 493 -22.70 -11.66 -7.28
N LYS A 494 -23.08 -12.59 -6.38
CA LYS A 494 -22.33 -12.88 -5.16
C LYS A 494 -20.89 -13.27 -5.44
N ARG A 495 -20.64 -14.14 -6.43
CA ARG A 495 -19.28 -14.52 -6.84
C ARG A 495 -18.47 -13.31 -7.33
N LEU A 496 -19.04 -12.46 -8.18
CA LEU A 496 -18.37 -11.24 -8.67
C LEU A 496 -18.03 -10.27 -7.53
N LEU A 497 -18.93 -10.12 -6.56
CA LEU A 497 -18.70 -9.27 -5.39
C LEU A 497 -17.65 -9.88 -4.45
N GLU A 498 -17.66 -11.20 -4.27
CA GLU A 498 -16.64 -11.91 -3.50
C GLU A 498 -15.25 -11.75 -4.11
N ASP A 499 -15.10 -11.98 -5.41
CA ASP A 499 -13.84 -11.81 -6.14
C ASP A 499 -13.29 -10.38 -5.97
N LYS A 500 -14.18 -9.39 -6.03
CA LYS A 500 -13.83 -7.97 -5.91
C LYS A 500 -13.47 -7.59 -4.48
N TYR A 501 -14.23 -8.07 -3.49
CA TYR A 501 -13.93 -7.87 -2.08
C TYR A 501 -12.58 -8.50 -1.72
N ARG A 502 -12.32 -9.73 -2.15
CA ARG A 502 -11.00 -10.39 -2.00
C ARG A 502 -9.89 -9.61 -2.68
N PHE A 503 -10.13 -9.04 -3.87
CA PHE A 503 -9.14 -8.14 -4.50
C PHE A 503 -8.81 -6.93 -3.61
N HIS A 504 -9.81 -6.33 -2.95
CA HIS A 504 -9.58 -5.24 -2.01
C HIS A 504 -8.78 -5.67 -0.78
N LEU A 505 -9.11 -6.81 -0.17
CA LEU A 505 -8.38 -7.36 0.98
C LEU A 505 -6.94 -7.71 0.61
N ARG A 506 -6.75 -8.39 -0.52
CA ARG A 506 -5.42 -8.72 -1.07
C ARG A 506 -4.55 -7.48 -1.20
N ARG A 507 -5.09 -6.42 -1.81
CA ARG A 507 -4.37 -5.16 -2.01
C ARG A 507 -4.03 -4.46 -0.70
N HIS A 508 -4.90 -4.56 0.31
CA HIS A 508 -4.75 -3.87 1.59
C HIS A 508 -3.78 -4.56 2.54
N PHE A 509 -3.94 -5.87 2.70
CA PHE A 509 -3.13 -6.68 3.62
C PHE A 509 -1.84 -7.21 2.97
N GLU A 510 -1.67 -7.01 1.65
CA GLU A 510 -0.52 -7.50 0.90
C GLU A 510 -0.35 -9.04 1.03
N GLU A 511 -1.48 -9.77 1.12
CA GLU A 511 -1.57 -11.22 1.32
C GLU A 511 -2.52 -11.85 0.29
N GLN A 512 -2.35 -13.14 -0.07
CA GLN A 512 -3.32 -13.83 -0.93
C GLN A 512 -4.48 -14.42 -0.13
N PHE A 513 -5.68 -14.25 -0.66
CA PHE A 513 -6.91 -14.86 -0.14
C PHE A 513 -7.39 -15.87 -1.18
N SER A 514 -7.10 -17.16 -0.96
CA SER A 514 -7.58 -18.23 -1.84
C SER A 514 -9.11 -18.33 -1.79
N MET A 515 -9.72 -18.70 -2.91
CA MET A 515 -11.10 -19.19 -2.89
C MET A 515 -11.13 -20.50 -2.10
N PRO A 516 -12.14 -20.75 -1.27
CA PRO A 516 -12.27 -22.05 -0.63
C PRO A 516 -12.45 -23.12 -1.72
N ASP A 517 -11.52 -24.07 -1.78
CA ASP A 517 -11.73 -25.30 -2.54
C ASP A 517 -12.69 -26.19 -1.73
N ASP A 518 -13.77 -26.65 -2.35
CA ASP A 518 -14.73 -27.63 -1.85
C ASP A 518 -15.21 -27.46 -0.38
N GLY A 519 -16.21 -26.58 -0.19
CA GLY A 519 -17.14 -26.65 0.95
C GLY A 519 -16.67 -26.05 2.28
N GLY A 520 -15.46 -25.49 2.35
CA GLY A 520 -14.99 -24.73 3.52
C GLY A 520 -15.55 -23.30 3.59
N GLU A 521 -15.69 -22.73 4.78
CA GLU A 521 -16.03 -21.31 4.95
C GLU A 521 -14.90 -20.42 4.43
N ALA A 522 -15.28 -19.42 3.62
CA ALA A 522 -14.39 -18.40 3.09
C ALA A 522 -13.77 -17.56 4.23
N SER A 523 -12.48 -17.75 4.53
CA SER A 523 -11.78 -16.85 5.44
C SER A 523 -11.49 -15.51 4.76
N TYR A 524 -11.96 -14.43 5.39
CA TYR A 524 -11.67 -13.03 5.03
C TYR A 524 -10.65 -12.40 5.99
N HIS A 525 -9.95 -13.24 6.75
CA HIS A 525 -8.97 -12.85 7.77
C HIS A 525 -7.57 -12.97 7.19
N ALA A 526 -6.81 -11.88 7.25
CA ALA A 526 -5.39 -11.92 6.93
C ALA A 526 -4.64 -12.75 7.99
N LYS A 527 -3.75 -13.64 7.56
CA LYS A 527 -2.92 -14.46 8.46
C LYS A 527 -1.56 -13.83 8.71
N HIS A 528 -1.06 -13.01 7.77
CA HIS A 528 0.31 -12.51 7.75
C HIS A 528 0.36 -10.98 7.76
N THR A 529 -0.38 -10.33 8.66
CA THR A 529 -0.35 -8.86 8.78
C THR A 529 0.92 -8.38 9.47
N ALA A 530 1.33 -7.15 9.14
CA ALA A 530 2.40 -6.48 9.87
C ALA A 530 2.02 -6.31 11.35
N LYS A 531 3.02 -6.24 12.23
CA LYS A 531 2.76 -6.10 13.67
C LYS A 531 1.90 -4.85 13.93
N GLY A 532 0.86 -5.02 14.75
CA GLY A 532 -0.08 -3.96 15.10
C GLY A 532 -1.15 -3.64 14.05
N TYR A 533 -1.09 -4.23 12.85
CA TYR A 533 -2.13 -4.09 11.84
C TYR A 533 -3.32 -5.00 12.21
N PRO A 534 -4.57 -4.52 12.09
CA PRO A 534 -5.74 -5.38 12.18
C PRO A 534 -5.68 -6.52 11.17
N SER A 535 -6.19 -7.70 11.52
CA SER A 535 -6.31 -8.86 10.61
C SER A 535 -7.65 -8.92 9.86
N LYS A 536 -8.59 -8.05 10.23
CA LYS A 536 -9.95 -7.93 9.67
C LYS A 536 -10.14 -6.52 9.13
N LEU A 537 -10.87 -6.40 8.03
CA LEU A 537 -11.21 -5.09 7.50
C LEU A 537 -12.14 -4.35 8.47
N SER A 538 -13.08 -5.05 9.11
CA SER A 538 -14.00 -4.47 10.09
C SER A 538 -13.32 -3.86 11.33
N ASP A 539 -12.09 -4.27 11.62
CA ASP A 539 -11.29 -3.74 12.74
C ASP A 539 -10.41 -2.55 12.36
N ASN A 540 -10.34 -2.15 11.09
CA ASN A 540 -9.71 -0.92 10.64
C ASN A 540 -10.60 0.30 10.94
N LEU A 541 -10.02 1.45 11.29
CA LEU A 541 -10.73 2.71 11.47
C LEU A 541 -11.34 3.20 10.14
N LEU A 542 -10.55 3.14 9.07
CA LEU A 542 -10.86 3.70 7.76
C LEU A 542 -11.36 2.62 6.80
N VAL A 543 -12.67 2.37 6.85
CA VAL A 543 -13.39 1.51 5.89
C VAL A 543 -14.44 2.35 5.21
N ILE A 544 -14.46 2.32 3.88
CA ILE A 544 -15.30 3.17 3.06
C ILE A 544 -16.09 2.34 2.07
N TRP A 545 -17.14 2.91 1.51
CA TRP A 545 -17.82 2.31 0.37
C TRP A 545 -16.93 2.33 -0.87
N GLU A 546 -17.14 1.35 -1.74
CA GLU A 546 -16.34 1.15 -2.94
C GLU A 546 -16.16 2.43 -3.79
N ASN A 547 -17.27 3.13 -4.02
CA ASN A 547 -17.33 4.34 -4.82
C ASN A 547 -17.40 5.62 -3.97
N GLN A 548 -17.01 5.58 -2.69
CA GLN A 548 -17.05 6.74 -1.78
C GLN A 548 -16.36 8.00 -2.31
N PHE A 549 -15.32 7.81 -3.15
CA PHE A 549 -14.54 8.89 -3.78
C PHE A 549 -14.79 9.02 -5.28
N ASP A 550 -15.94 8.53 -5.76
CA ASP A 550 -16.48 8.82 -7.07
C ASP A 550 -17.62 9.84 -6.89
N SER A 551 -17.58 10.93 -7.65
CA SER A 551 -18.58 12.01 -7.57
C SER A 551 -19.84 11.72 -8.37
N ILE A 552 -19.83 10.68 -9.21
CA ILE A 552 -20.91 10.38 -10.16
C ILE A 552 -21.60 9.06 -9.79
N SER A 553 -20.84 8.07 -9.36
CA SER A 553 -21.34 6.73 -9.07
C SER A 553 -22.00 6.65 -7.69
N GLU A 554 -23.02 5.80 -7.58
CA GLU A 554 -23.60 5.39 -6.28
C GLU A 554 -22.55 4.71 -5.41
N LEU A 555 -22.70 4.73 -4.08
CA LEU A 555 -21.70 4.25 -3.10
C LEU A 555 -21.23 2.80 -3.36
N GLY A 556 -22.09 1.93 -3.88
CA GLY A 556 -21.80 0.53 -4.19
C GLY A 556 -22.23 -0.44 -3.08
N ILE A 557 -22.12 -1.76 -3.36
CA ILE A 557 -22.64 -2.82 -2.48
C ILE A 557 -21.64 -3.20 -1.37
N ILE A 558 -20.35 -3.20 -1.69
CA ILE A 558 -19.29 -3.72 -0.81
C ILE A 558 -18.43 -2.61 -0.23
N PRO A 559 -17.92 -2.79 1.00
CA PRO A 559 -16.95 -1.90 1.58
C PRO A 559 -15.54 -2.24 1.08
N ARG A 560 -14.64 -1.27 1.16
CA ARG A 560 -13.22 -1.43 0.87
C ARG A 560 -12.38 -0.59 1.86
N PRO A 561 -11.12 -0.95 2.08
CA PRO A 561 -10.21 -0.10 2.84
C PRO A 561 -9.84 1.17 2.07
N LEU A 562 -9.36 2.17 2.82
CA LEU A 562 -8.67 3.32 2.24
C LEU A 562 -7.35 2.87 1.60
N PHE A 563 -7.17 3.12 0.30
CA PHE A 563 -5.92 2.81 -0.38
C PHE A 563 -4.96 4.00 -0.38
N ARG A 564 -3.66 3.72 -0.48
CA ARG A 564 -2.62 4.75 -0.65
C ARG A 564 -2.97 5.72 -1.80
N ALA A 565 -3.42 5.17 -2.93
CA ALA A 565 -3.80 5.95 -4.11
C ALA A 565 -4.95 6.94 -3.86
N ASP A 566 -5.85 6.68 -2.89
CA ASP A 566 -6.96 7.57 -2.58
C ASP A 566 -6.48 8.91 -1.99
N LEU A 567 -5.37 8.91 -1.23
CA LEU A 567 -4.75 10.13 -0.70
C LEU A 567 -3.78 10.76 -1.70
N TYR A 568 -2.98 9.96 -2.41
CA TYR A 568 -2.04 10.49 -3.40
C TYR A 568 -2.76 11.23 -4.54
N ASN A 569 -3.80 10.64 -5.13
CA ASN A 569 -4.55 11.27 -6.22
C ASN A 569 -5.43 12.44 -5.75
N TYR A 570 -5.65 12.55 -4.44
CA TYR A 570 -6.47 13.60 -3.84
C TYR A 570 -5.69 14.88 -3.53
N LEU A 571 -4.43 14.73 -3.13
CA LEU A 571 -3.56 15.84 -2.73
C LEU A 571 -2.57 16.27 -3.82
N SER A 572 -2.20 15.37 -4.75
CA SER A 572 -1.20 15.62 -5.78
C SER A 572 -1.79 15.65 -7.19
N SER A 573 -1.35 16.61 -7.99
CA SER A 573 -1.74 16.83 -9.40
C SER A 573 -1.19 15.79 -10.39
N ASN A 574 -0.51 14.74 -9.92
CA ASN A 574 0.09 13.70 -10.76
C ASN A 574 -0.94 12.72 -11.38
N SER A 575 -2.24 12.95 -11.13
CA SER A 575 -3.32 12.14 -11.68
C SER A 575 -4.21 12.99 -12.59
N SER A 576 -4.98 12.35 -13.47
CA SER A 576 -5.98 13.03 -14.29
C SER A 576 -7.16 13.60 -13.49
N LYS A 577 -7.25 13.30 -12.19
CA LYS A 577 -8.32 13.78 -11.30
C LYS A 577 -7.93 15.12 -10.68
N LYS A 578 -8.93 15.98 -10.50
CA LYS A 578 -8.76 17.25 -9.78
C LYS A 578 -8.46 17.00 -8.30
N THR A 579 -7.46 17.68 -7.76
CA THR A 579 -7.13 17.65 -6.33
C THR A 579 -8.15 18.47 -5.51
N ILE A 580 -8.14 18.31 -4.19
CA ILE A 580 -8.94 19.16 -3.30
C ILE A 580 -8.59 20.65 -3.45
N PHE A 581 -7.31 20.95 -3.59
CA PHE A 581 -6.82 22.32 -3.72
C PHE A 581 -7.29 22.95 -5.03
N GLN A 582 -7.30 22.19 -6.12
CA GLN A 582 -7.85 22.66 -7.40
C GLN A 582 -9.37 22.87 -7.35
N ARG A 583 -10.09 22.03 -6.61
CA ARG A 583 -11.55 22.16 -6.46
C ARG A 583 -11.96 23.35 -5.60
N LEU A 584 -11.18 23.67 -4.58
CA LEU A 584 -11.41 24.78 -3.66
C LEU A 584 -10.64 26.06 -4.03
N ASP A 585 -9.92 26.06 -5.16
CA ASP A 585 -9.02 27.13 -5.63
C ASP A 585 -8.05 27.64 -4.54
N LEU A 586 -7.43 26.69 -3.82
CA LEU A 586 -6.48 26.99 -2.74
C LEU A 586 -5.07 27.14 -3.29
N ARG A 587 -4.50 28.34 -3.11
CA ARG A 587 -3.20 28.73 -3.65
C ARG A 587 -2.16 28.97 -2.57
N GLY A 588 -0.91 28.65 -2.88
CA GLY A 588 0.25 28.94 -2.05
C GLY A 588 0.67 30.40 -2.11
N GLN A 589 1.76 30.73 -1.41
CA GLN A 589 2.35 32.07 -1.41
C GLN A 589 2.86 32.53 -2.79
N ASP A 590 3.20 31.58 -3.65
CA ASP A 590 3.61 31.79 -5.04
C ASP A 590 2.44 32.06 -6.01
N GLY A 591 1.19 31.94 -5.52
CA GLY A 591 -0.02 32.07 -6.34
C GLY A 591 -0.39 30.80 -7.11
N GLU A 592 0.42 29.75 -7.02
CA GLU A 592 0.14 28.46 -7.65
C GLU A 592 -0.79 27.62 -6.78
N ILE A 593 -1.56 26.72 -7.41
CA ILE A 593 -2.45 25.83 -6.67
C ILE A 593 -1.62 24.80 -5.91
N PHE A 594 -1.94 24.57 -4.63
CA PHE A 594 -1.26 23.55 -3.84
C PHE A 594 -1.28 22.18 -4.53
N SER A 595 -0.13 21.53 -4.61
CA SER A 595 0.01 20.15 -5.02
C SER A 595 1.00 19.47 -4.09
N ILE A 596 0.49 18.59 -3.24
CA ILE A 596 1.30 17.96 -2.20
C ILE A 596 1.15 16.44 -2.26
N THR A 597 2.26 15.76 -2.06
CA THR A 597 2.27 14.32 -1.81
C THR A 597 2.05 14.06 -0.32
N PRO A 598 1.34 12.99 0.06
CA PRO A 598 1.26 12.59 1.46
C PRO A 598 2.62 12.41 2.15
N HIS A 599 3.67 12.10 1.38
CA HIS A 599 5.03 12.00 1.91
C HIS A 599 5.61 13.36 2.35
N GLN A 600 5.27 14.46 1.67
CA GLN A 600 5.69 15.82 2.06
C GLN A 600 5.13 16.23 3.43
N ILE A 601 3.95 15.75 3.81
CA ILE A 601 3.38 15.97 5.15
C ILE A 601 4.32 15.44 6.22
N ARG A 602 4.80 14.19 6.07
CA ARG A 602 5.75 13.60 7.01
C ARG A 602 7.06 14.39 7.07
N ARG A 603 7.54 14.91 5.93
CA ARG A 603 8.73 15.78 5.89
C ARG A 603 8.49 17.06 6.68
N TRP A 604 7.36 17.72 6.44
CA TRP A 604 6.98 18.95 7.11
C TRP A 604 6.87 18.79 8.62
N VAL A 605 6.19 17.74 9.10
CA VAL A 605 6.10 17.45 10.54
C VAL A 605 7.48 17.18 11.13
N THR A 606 8.35 16.47 10.41
CA THR A 606 9.72 16.19 10.89
C THR A 606 10.48 17.51 11.08
N THR A 607 10.48 18.39 10.06
CA THR A 607 11.13 19.69 10.13
C THR A 607 10.52 20.57 11.23
N ALA A 608 9.19 20.61 11.35
CA ALA A 608 8.50 21.42 12.35
C ALA A 608 8.89 21.01 13.79
N ILE A 609 8.96 19.71 14.06
CA ILE A 609 9.37 19.20 15.37
C ILE A 609 10.86 19.47 15.60
N LEU A 610 11.74 19.22 14.62
CA LEU A 610 13.17 19.52 14.77
C LEU A 610 13.44 21.02 15.01
N ARG A 611 12.60 21.91 14.47
CA ARG A 611 12.64 23.36 14.75
C ARG A 611 12.17 23.73 16.15
N SER A 612 11.36 22.90 16.79
CA SER A 612 10.87 23.14 18.16
C SER A 612 11.89 22.82 19.27
N GLY A 613 13.07 22.28 18.93
CA GLY A 613 14.16 22.02 19.88
C GLY A 613 14.45 20.57 20.31
N PRO A 614 13.57 19.56 20.15
CA PRO A 614 13.88 18.16 20.49
C PRO A 614 15.10 17.58 19.76
N SER A 615 15.77 16.62 20.43
CA SER A 615 16.89 15.88 19.83
C SER A 615 16.44 15.04 18.64
N GLU A 616 17.31 14.91 17.64
CA GLU A 616 17.02 14.16 16.41
C GLU A 616 16.64 12.69 16.71
N THR A 617 17.29 12.09 17.71
CA THR A 617 17.01 10.74 18.20
C THR A 617 15.62 10.63 18.84
N ALA A 618 15.17 11.64 19.60
CA ALA A 618 13.83 11.66 20.16
C ALA A 618 12.76 11.77 19.07
N VAL A 619 13.00 12.58 18.03
CA VAL A 619 12.11 12.69 16.86
C VAL A 619 12.05 11.38 16.09
N ASP A 620 13.20 10.73 15.87
CA ASP A 620 13.27 9.41 15.22
C ASP A 620 12.44 8.38 15.98
N LEU A 621 12.62 8.28 17.31
CA LEU A 621 11.86 7.35 18.15
C LEU A 621 10.36 7.64 18.14
N TRP A 622 9.97 8.90 18.31
CA TRP A 622 8.56 9.32 18.28
C TRP A 622 7.89 9.02 16.93
N MET A 623 8.63 9.15 15.82
CA MET A 623 8.16 8.83 14.47
C MET A 623 8.31 7.35 14.07
N GLY A 624 8.72 6.47 14.98
CA GLY A 624 8.92 5.03 14.73
C GLY A 624 10.05 4.72 13.74
N ARG A 625 11.10 5.53 13.74
CA ARG A 625 12.32 5.38 12.93
C ARG A 625 13.47 4.79 13.76
N THR A 626 14.45 4.19 13.10
CA THR A 626 15.73 3.88 13.76
C THR A 626 16.55 5.17 13.90
N PRO A 627 17.32 5.34 14.99
CA PRO A 627 18.16 6.53 15.18
C PRO A 627 19.03 6.84 13.95
N ARG A 628 19.19 8.14 13.63
CA ARG A 628 19.94 8.69 12.47
C ARG A 628 19.22 8.63 11.12
N GLN A 629 17.98 8.13 11.05
CA GLN A 629 17.19 8.19 9.81
C GLN A 629 16.64 9.59 9.51
N SER A 630 16.45 10.45 10.53
CA SER A 630 15.92 11.81 10.35
C SER A 630 16.84 12.77 9.60
N ARG A 631 18.14 12.49 9.46
CA ARG A 631 19.11 13.35 8.74
C ARG A 631 18.72 13.61 7.29
N GLN A 632 17.94 12.71 6.69
CA GLN A 632 17.43 12.80 5.32
C GLN A 632 16.17 13.69 5.19
N TYR A 633 15.61 14.10 6.32
CA TYR A 633 14.35 14.82 6.47
C TYR A 633 14.50 16.15 7.22
N ASP A 634 15.70 16.44 7.74
CA ASP A 634 16.05 17.69 8.41
C ASP A 634 16.42 18.75 7.35
N TYR A 635 15.54 19.73 7.14
CA TYR A 635 15.76 20.88 6.25
C TYR A 635 16.09 22.15 7.04
N ARG A 636 16.58 22.06 8.29
CA ARG A 636 17.10 23.25 8.98
C ARG A 636 18.35 23.75 8.27
N THR A 637 18.46 25.06 8.09
CA THR A 637 19.65 25.67 7.48
C THR A 637 20.86 25.57 8.43
N ALA A 638 22.08 25.54 7.90
CA ALA A 638 23.31 25.58 8.73
C ALA A 638 23.32 26.80 9.69
N LYS A 639 22.67 27.89 9.26
CA LYS A 639 22.47 29.12 10.05
C LYS A 639 21.57 28.89 11.28
N GLU A 640 20.45 28.18 11.12
CA GLU A 640 19.52 27.86 12.22
C GLU A 640 20.16 26.91 13.27
N ARG A 641 21.02 25.98 12.83
CA ARG A 641 21.79 25.10 13.76
C ARG A 641 22.87 25.89 14.51
N ALA A 642 23.54 26.81 13.82
CA ALA A 642 24.50 27.71 14.45
C ALA A 642 23.82 28.68 15.42
N GLU A 643 22.62 29.19 15.12
CA GLU A 643 21.84 30.08 16.00
C GLU A 643 21.44 29.41 17.32
N TYR A 644 21.02 28.14 17.30
CA TYR A 644 20.76 27.38 18.53
C TYR A 644 22.05 27.22 19.37
N VAL A 645 23.15 26.81 18.76
CA VAL A 645 24.44 26.65 19.46
C VAL A 645 24.95 28.01 19.96
N ARG A 646 24.77 29.10 19.20
CA ARG A 646 25.09 30.48 19.61
C ARG A 646 24.32 30.89 20.86
N SER A 647 23.02 30.58 20.92
CA SER A 647 22.17 30.93 22.07
C SER A 647 22.66 30.30 23.39
N LEU A 648 23.30 29.13 23.33
CA LEU A 648 23.90 28.47 24.51
C LEU A 648 25.10 29.25 25.05
N TYR A 649 25.94 29.85 24.19
CA TYR A 649 27.10 30.62 24.62
C TYR A 649 26.76 32.05 25.05
N LEU A 650 25.62 32.58 24.62
CA LEU A 650 25.11 33.88 25.06
C LEU A 650 24.32 33.80 26.37
N ALA A 651 23.99 32.61 26.86
CA ALA A 651 23.32 32.41 28.14
C ALA A 651 24.16 32.91 29.34
N VAL A 652 23.51 33.07 30.51
CA VAL A 652 24.15 33.55 31.75
C VAL A 652 25.28 32.61 32.20
N ASP A 653 25.11 31.30 32.02
CA ASP A 653 26.11 30.28 32.32
C ASP A 653 26.45 29.49 31.04
N PRO A 654 27.46 29.90 30.26
CA PRO A 654 27.83 29.22 29.02
C PRO A 654 28.52 27.87 29.30
N PRO A 655 28.52 26.93 28.33
CA PRO A 655 29.18 25.63 28.47
C PRO A 655 30.65 25.76 28.90
N GLN A 656 31.13 24.88 29.79
CA GLN A 656 32.50 24.95 30.35
C GLN A 656 33.62 24.47 29.41
N ASP A 657 33.37 24.48 28.10
CA ASP A 657 34.38 24.22 27.08
C ASP A 657 35.28 25.44 26.84
N PHE A 658 36.19 25.35 25.87
CA PHE A 658 37.15 26.44 25.60
C PHE A 658 36.46 27.75 25.23
N LEU A 659 35.38 27.71 24.44
CA LEU A 659 34.69 28.91 23.97
C LEU A 659 33.88 29.53 25.10
N GLY A 660 33.14 28.74 25.90
CA GLY A 660 32.39 29.32 27.02
C GLY A 660 33.28 29.88 28.13
N ARG A 661 34.46 29.29 28.39
CA ARG A 661 35.47 29.91 29.28
C ARG A 661 36.00 31.23 28.74
N LEU A 662 36.14 31.34 27.41
CA LEU A 662 36.56 32.57 26.76
C LEU A 662 35.48 33.64 26.82
N VAL A 663 34.20 33.26 26.69
CA VAL A 663 33.05 34.16 26.88
C VAL A 663 32.98 34.69 28.31
N ILE A 664 33.18 33.84 29.32
CA ILE A 664 33.26 34.27 30.72
C ILE A 664 34.38 35.30 30.89
N ARG A 665 35.57 35.02 30.35
CA ARG A 665 36.70 35.96 30.40
C ARG A 665 36.40 37.28 29.68
N TRP A 666 35.78 37.25 28.50
CA TRP A 666 35.40 38.46 27.77
C TRP A 666 34.40 39.32 28.55
N ARG A 667 33.46 38.68 29.26
CA ARG A 667 32.54 39.36 30.18
C ARG A 667 33.27 39.96 31.39
N GLU A 668 34.23 39.24 31.98
CA GLU A 668 35.09 39.74 33.07
C GLU A 668 35.96 40.93 32.60
N GLU A 669 36.41 40.92 31.35
CA GLU A 669 37.15 42.00 30.69
C GLU A 669 36.27 43.18 30.24
N SER A 670 34.96 43.16 30.54
CA SER A 670 33.98 44.20 30.21
C SER A 670 33.81 44.48 28.70
N ILE A 671 33.97 43.44 27.86
CA ILE A 671 33.61 43.52 26.44
C ILE A 671 32.08 43.57 26.31
N ALA A 672 31.56 44.44 25.43
CA ALA A 672 30.12 44.57 25.23
C ALA A 672 29.52 43.28 24.67
N ASP A 673 28.31 42.92 25.14
CA ASP A 673 27.65 41.67 24.74
C ASP A 673 27.41 41.61 23.21
N GLU A 674 27.19 42.74 22.54
CA GLU A 674 27.07 42.80 21.08
C GLU A 674 28.38 42.40 20.38
N GLN A 675 29.54 42.79 20.93
CA GLN A 675 30.84 42.42 20.38
C GLN A 675 31.18 40.95 20.66
N ILE A 676 30.78 40.44 21.83
CA ILE A 676 30.91 39.02 22.18
C ILE A 676 30.06 38.18 21.21
N GLU A 677 28.83 38.63 20.90
CA GLU A 677 27.95 37.98 19.93
C GLU A 677 28.58 37.91 18.53
N GLU A 678 29.15 39.01 18.03
CA GLU A 678 29.87 39.02 16.73
C GLU A 678 31.04 38.02 16.71
N MET A 679 31.84 37.98 17.77
CA MET A 679 32.98 37.06 17.88
C MET A 679 32.54 35.59 17.98
N ILE A 680 31.44 35.30 18.67
CA ILE A 680 30.85 33.96 18.73
C ILE A 680 30.30 33.57 17.34
N ILE A 681 29.64 34.49 16.64
CA ILE A 681 29.12 34.26 15.28
C ILE A 681 30.25 33.86 14.34
N GLU A 682 31.39 34.56 14.39
CA GLU A 682 32.56 34.25 13.58
C GLU A 682 33.17 32.88 13.95
N LYS A 683 33.33 32.61 15.25
CA LYS A 683 33.86 31.34 15.78
C LYS A 683 32.99 30.11 15.50
N LEU A 684 31.67 30.28 15.42
CA LEU A 684 30.69 29.21 15.17
C LEU A 684 30.19 29.19 13.72
N SER A 685 30.85 29.90 12.80
CA SER A 685 30.49 29.95 11.37
C SER A 685 30.57 28.58 10.68
N ILE A 686 31.44 27.70 11.18
CA ILE A 686 31.65 26.33 10.71
C ILE A 686 31.54 25.40 11.92
N LEU A 687 30.69 24.37 11.85
CA LEU A 687 30.50 23.41 12.95
C LEU A 687 30.42 21.96 12.41
N ASN A 688 31.49 21.21 12.64
CA ASN A 688 31.60 19.78 12.38
C ASN A 688 31.07 18.98 13.58
N LEU A 689 30.42 17.84 13.34
CA LEU A 689 29.95 16.95 14.41
C LEU A 689 30.98 15.85 14.70
N THR A 690 31.26 15.62 15.97
CA THR A 690 32.13 14.55 16.46
C THR A 690 31.32 13.60 17.37
N PRO A 691 31.79 12.37 17.63
CA PRO A 691 31.09 11.44 18.53
C PRO A 691 30.88 11.96 19.95
N TRP A 692 31.64 12.98 20.39
CA TRP A 692 31.65 13.49 21.76
C TRP A 692 31.18 14.95 21.88
N GLY A 693 30.82 15.61 20.76
CA GLY A 693 30.45 17.03 20.73
C GLY A 693 30.64 17.69 19.37
N GLY A 694 30.72 19.02 19.32
CA GLY A 694 30.95 19.81 18.10
C GLY A 694 32.41 20.23 17.90
N CYS A 695 32.80 20.57 16.67
CA CYS A 695 34.13 21.06 16.32
C CYS A 695 34.03 22.24 15.33
N THR A 696 34.62 23.41 15.65
CA THR A 696 34.56 24.59 14.77
C THR A 696 35.77 24.80 13.87
N ARG A 697 36.65 23.80 13.79
CA ARG A 697 37.81 23.88 12.89
C ARG A 697 37.37 23.62 11.45
N GLU A 698 37.85 24.43 10.52
CA GLU A 698 37.73 24.16 9.09
C GLU A 698 38.70 23.04 8.70
N LEU A 699 38.23 21.80 8.80
CA LEU A 699 39.07 20.60 8.63
C LEU A 699 39.59 20.45 7.19
N TYR A 700 38.96 21.10 6.21
CA TYR A 700 39.41 21.07 4.82
C TYR A 700 40.65 21.94 4.57
N ILE A 701 40.75 23.07 5.27
CA ILE A 701 41.86 24.03 5.10
C ILE A 701 42.93 23.83 6.17
N SER A 702 42.53 23.40 7.38
CA SER A 702 43.44 23.17 8.49
C SER A 702 43.14 21.80 9.14
N PRO A 703 43.87 20.74 8.73
CA PRO A 703 43.72 19.41 9.30
C PRO A 703 43.86 19.40 10.83
N CYS A 704 43.16 18.47 11.48
CA CYS A 704 43.19 18.36 12.94
C CYS A 704 44.59 17.97 13.44
N ASP A 705 45.19 18.85 14.24
CA ASP A 705 46.47 18.62 14.93
C ASP A 705 46.37 17.62 16.11
N ARG A 706 45.15 17.28 16.53
CA ARG A 706 44.85 16.30 17.58
C ARG A 706 44.42 14.93 17.05
N GLY A 707 44.49 14.70 15.73
CA GLY A 707 44.13 13.41 15.14
C GLY A 707 42.71 12.97 15.46
N LEU A 708 41.77 13.93 15.56
CA LEU A 708 40.37 13.73 15.95
C LEU A 708 40.16 13.26 17.40
N MET A 709 41.16 13.36 18.28
CA MET A 709 40.99 13.08 19.71
C MET A 709 40.51 14.32 20.47
N CYS A 710 39.29 14.77 20.16
CA CYS A 710 38.78 16.09 20.56
C CYS A 710 38.62 16.28 22.06
N ILE A 711 38.37 15.20 22.80
CA ILE A 711 38.19 15.24 24.26
C ILE A 711 39.50 15.36 25.03
N ARG A 712 40.65 15.11 24.39
CA ARG A 712 41.95 15.12 25.07
C ARG A 712 42.30 16.50 25.62
N GLY A 713 42.72 16.57 26.88
CA GLY A 713 43.02 17.80 27.60
C GLY A 713 41.79 18.64 27.97
N PHE A 714 40.57 18.11 27.85
CA PHE A 714 39.34 18.83 28.19
C PHE A 714 39.36 19.27 29.66
N GLY A 715 39.00 20.54 29.91
CA GLY A 715 39.09 21.15 31.24
C GLY A 715 40.45 21.75 31.60
N THR A 716 41.47 21.61 30.75
CA THR A 716 42.82 22.20 30.95
C THR A 716 43.15 23.24 29.86
N ASP A 717 44.25 23.97 30.02
CA ASP A 717 44.80 24.88 29.00
C ASP A 717 45.32 24.16 27.76
N SER A 718 45.52 22.84 27.85
CA SER A 718 45.98 22.00 26.75
C SER A 718 44.85 21.41 25.90
N GLY A 719 43.59 21.71 26.22
CA GLY A 719 42.41 21.20 25.52
C GLY A 719 42.25 21.72 24.08
N CYS A 720 41.42 21.03 23.28
CA CYS A 720 41.14 21.45 21.91
C CYS A 720 40.34 22.76 21.88
N LYS A 721 40.94 23.82 21.31
CA LYS A 721 40.34 25.16 21.22
C LYS A 721 39.10 25.24 20.32
N SER A 722 38.90 24.23 19.48
CA SER A 722 37.80 24.14 18.52
C SER A 722 36.71 23.16 18.96
N PHE A 723 36.88 22.45 20.07
CA PHE A 723 35.91 21.46 20.54
C PHE A 723 34.88 22.09 21.47
N HIS A 724 33.62 21.74 21.24
CA HIS A 724 32.45 22.27 21.92
C HIS A 724 31.64 21.14 22.54
N LEU A 725 31.34 21.26 23.83
CA LEU A 725 30.57 20.26 24.56
C LEU A 725 29.13 20.77 24.71
N ASN A 726 28.15 19.97 24.29
CA ASN A 726 26.74 20.27 24.56
C ASN A 726 26.25 19.44 25.77
N PRO A 727 25.97 20.08 26.93
CA PRO A 727 25.50 19.38 28.13
C PRO A 727 24.13 18.68 27.97
N ASP A 728 23.36 19.04 26.95
CA ASP A 728 22.05 18.41 26.66
C ASP A 728 22.16 17.23 25.68
N ASP A 729 23.35 16.97 25.12
CA ASP A 729 23.58 15.88 24.19
C ASP A 729 23.87 14.56 24.93
N LEU A 730 22.81 13.79 25.17
CA LEU A 730 22.88 12.49 25.85
C LEU A 730 23.59 11.40 25.03
N GLU A 731 23.65 11.51 23.70
CA GLU A 731 24.39 10.56 22.86
C GLU A 731 25.90 10.82 22.96
N ALA A 732 26.30 12.09 22.90
CA ALA A 732 27.68 12.50 23.19
C ALA A 732 28.08 12.07 24.60
N LYS A 733 27.20 12.26 25.60
CA LYS A 733 27.44 11.78 26.96
C LYS A 733 27.70 10.27 27.02
N ALA A 734 26.83 9.46 26.40
CA ALA A 734 26.99 8.00 26.37
C ALA A 734 28.29 7.58 25.65
N ALA A 735 28.67 8.28 24.58
CA ALA A 735 29.92 8.05 23.88
C ALA A 735 31.15 8.38 24.75
N ILE A 736 31.08 9.46 25.55
CA ILE A 736 32.12 9.83 26.53
C ILE A 736 32.17 8.81 27.67
N GLU A 737 31.03 8.31 28.16
CA GLU A 737 30.97 7.25 29.18
C GLU A 737 31.62 5.95 28.67
N SER A 738 31.35 5.56 27.42
CA SER A 738 31.97 4.41 26.78
C SER A 738 33.48 4.58 26.63
N LEU A 739 33.93 5.76 26.17
CA LEU A 739 35.34 6.08 26.01
C LEU A 739 36.07 6.09 27.35
N HIS A 740 35.46 6.68 28.38
CA HIS A 740 35.98 6.64 29.75
C HIS A 740 36.16 5.21 30.23
N SER A 741 35.15 4.34 30.05
CA SER A 741 35.24 2.94 30.46
C SER A 741 36.33 2.17 29.72
N GLU A 742 36.55 2.45 28.44
CA GLU A 742 37.61 1.83 27.63
C GLU A 742 39.01 2.24 28.14
N TYR A 743 39.28 3.54 28.27
CA TYR A 743 40.58 4.03 28.74
C TYR A 743 40.84 3.71 30.21
N GLU A 744 39.79 3.66 31.05
CA GLU A 744 39.93 3.21 32.44
C GLU A 744 40.33 1.73 32.54
N LYS A 745 39.83 0.87 31.65
CA LYS A 745 40.26 -0.54 31.58
C LYS A 745 41.72 -0.65 31.13
N ILE A 746 42.12 0.13 30.14
CA ILE A 746 43.52 0.19 29.67
C ILE A 746 44.42 0.67 30.81
N LEU A 747 44.03 1.73 31.51
CA LEU A 747 44.77 2.26 32.66
C LEU A 747 44.92 1.22 33.77
N LYS A 748 43.84 0.49 34.11
CA LYS A 748 43.89 -0.60 35.11
C LYS A 748 44.83 -1.72 34.67
N ALA A 749 44.77 -2.15 33.41
CA ALA A 749 45.64 -3.19 32.89
C ALA A 749 47.13 -2.79 32.90
N ILE A 750 47.44 -1.50 32.77
CA ILE A 750 48.81 -0.98 32.87
C ILE A 750 49.30 -0.97 34.33
N PHE A 751 48.41 -0.68 35.28
CA PHE A 751 48.76 -0.42 36.69
C PHE A 751 48.30 -1.49 37.69
N ASP A 752 47.93 -2.69 37.24
CA ASP A 752 47.32 -3.79 38.02
C ASP A 752 48.14 -4.31 39.23
N ASN A 753 49.26 -3.67 39.60
CA ASN A 753 50.06 -4.00 40.79
C ASN A 753 50.30 -2.85 41.78
N GLN A 754 49.75 -1.65 41.59
CA GLN A 754 49.96 -0.56 42.55
C GLN A 754 48.67 0.19 42.85
N THR A 755 48.15 -0.01 44.07
CA THR A 755 46.87 0.51 44.53
C THR A 755 46.86 1.99 44.93
N ASP A 756 47.99 2.71 44.83
CA ASP A 756 48.09 4.04 45.43
C ASP A 756 49.05 4.98 44.71
N ILE A 757 48.95 5.07 43.38
CA ILE A 757 49.89 5.87 42.60
C ILE A 757 49.24 6.69 41.49
N THR A 758 48.70 7.83 41.88
CA THR A 758 48.33 8.87 40.92
C THR A 758 49.30 10.05 40.97
N SER A 759 49.86 10.39 42.13
CA SER A 759 50.76 11.55 42.28
C SER A 759 52.26 11.21 42.21
N SER A 760 52.70 10.01 42.62
CA SER A 760 54.13 9.64 42.59
C SER A 760 54.61 9.14 41.23
N ILE A 761 53.77 8.48 40.41
CA ILE A 761 54.14 8.04 39.05
C ILE A 761 54.17 9.19 38.06
N GLU A 762 53.24 10.15 38.15
CA GLU A 762 53.28 11.36 37.30
C GLU A 762 54.62 12.12 37.43
N ALA A 763 55.27 12.05 38.59
CA ALA A 763 56.57 12.66 38.84
C ALA A 763 57.78 11.84 38.31
N GLU A 764 57.60 10.55 38.04
CA GLU A 764 58.66 9.63 37.57
C GLU A 764 58.57 9.29 36.07
N LEU A 765 57.47 9.65 35.39
CA LEU A 765 57.28 9.41 33.95
C LEU A 765 58.18 10.31 33.09
N ASP A 766 58.98 9.70 32.22
CA ASP A 766 59.90 10.40 31.31
C ASP A 766 59.25 10.64 29.94
N ASN A 767 59.08 11.92 29.57
CA ASN A 767 58.47 12.31 28.30
C ASN A 767 59.30 11.96 27.05
N THR A 768 60.49 11.39 27.19
CA THR A 768 61.32 10.91 26.08
C THR A 768 61.07 9.45 25.71
N HIS A 769 60.45 8.66 26.59
CA HIS A 769 60.17 7.24 26.38
C HIS A 769 58.76 6.99 25.83
N ALA A 770 58.65 6.18 24.78
CA ALA A 770 57.38 5.93 24.07
C ALA A 770 56.30 5.26 24.94
N PHE A 771 56.69 4.44 25.91
CA PHE A 771 55.76 3.80 26.84
C PHE A 771 55.17 4.82 27.81
N ASP A 772 56.01 5.63 28.44
CA ASP A 772 55.60 6.68 29.38
C ASP A 772 54.70 7.73 28.71
N GLN A 773 55.00 8.09 27.44
CA GLN A 773 54.11 8.93 26.63
C GLN A 773 52.72 8.29 26.41
N HIS A 774 52.66 6.97 26.22
CA HIS A 774 51.40 6.25 26.06
C HIS A 774 50.62 6.20 27.38
N VAL A 775 51.30 6.00 28.50
CA VAL A 775 50.71 6.03 29.84
C VAL A 775 50.14 7.41 30.16
N LEU A 776 50.92 8.48 29.93
CA LEU A 776 50.47 9.87 30.09
C LEU A 776 49.26 10.17 29.20
N PHE A 777 49.25 9.65 27.97
CA PHE A 777 48.11 9.80 27.06
C PHE A 777 46.83 9.13 27.60
N VAL A 778 46.94 7.91 28.11
CA VAL A 778 45.80 7.17 28.68
C VAL A 778 45.27 7.88 29.93
N MET A 779 46.16 8.36 30.81
CA MET A 779 45.79 9.14 32.00
C MET A 779 45.07 10.44 31.65
N ASP A 780 45.62 11.20 30.69
CA ASP A 780 45.02 12.44 30.17
C ASP A 780 43.61 12.22 29.61
N MET A 781 43.41 11.12 28.88
CA MET A 781 42.10 10.72 28.36
C MET A 781 41.09 10.39 29.46
N VAL A 782 41.48 9.62 30.48
CA VAL A 782 40.61 9.29 31.62
C VAL A 782 40.20 10.56 32.38
N THR A 783 41.16 11.42 32.71
CA THR A 783 40.91 12.68 33.42
C THR A 783 40.00 13.61 32.61
N SER A 784 40.30 13.78 31.32
CA SER A 784 39.51 14.64 30.44
C SER A 784 38.07 14.15 30.27
N CYS A 785 37.84 12.83 30.18
CA CYS A 785 36.49 12.27 30.11
C CYS A 785 35.71 12.48 31.42
N LYS A 786 36.36 12.32 32.58
CA LYS A 786 35.73 12.61 33.89
C LYS A 786 35.28 14.08 33.98
N THR A 787 36.17 15.00 33.63
CA THR A 787 35.86 16.44 33.65
C THR A 787 34.74 16.81 32.67
N ALA A 788 34.71 16.20 31.48
CA ALA A 788 33.60 16.37 30.54
C ALA A 788 32.26 15.85 31.13
N LEU A 789 32.27 14.68 31.77
CA LEU A 789 31.08 14.09 32.40
C LEU A 789 30.55 14.91 33.59
N GLU A 790 31.44 15.59 34.33
CA GLU A 790 31.02 16.52 35.39
C GLU A 790 30.20 17.70 34.84
N SER A 791 30.51 18.21 33.64
CA SER A 791 29.73 19.28 32.99
C SER A 791 28.27 18.87 32.72
N TYR A 792 28.00 17.58 32.46
CA TYR A 792 26.64 17.05 32.33
C TYR A 792 25.88 16.92 33.67
N SER A 793 26.59 16.95 34.79
CA SER A 793 26.00 16.79 36.13
C SER A 793 25.64 18.13 36.78
N LYS A 794 26.35 19.22 36.44
CA LYS A 794 26.13 20.57 36.99
C LYS A 794 24.83 21.21 36.48
N THR A 795 24.44 20.99 35.23
CA THR A 795 23.17 21.47 34.65
C THR A 795 21.93 20.93 35.38
N LYS A 796 22.03 19.75 36.01
CA LYS A 796 20.94 19.13 36.79
C LYS A 796 20.69 19.78 38.15
N LYS A 797 21.64 20.56 38.70
CA LYS A 797 21.49 21.29 39.97
C LYS A 797 20.96 22.71 39.80
N ALA A 798 21.00 23.27 38.58
CA ALA A 798 20.47 24.61 38.28
C ALA A 798 18.99 24.60 37.85
N SER A 799 18.44 23.41 37.56
CA SER A 799 17.06 23.19 37.09
C SER A 799 16.16 22.50 38.13
N SER A 800 16.66 22.35 39.37
CA SER A 800 15.93 21.97 40.59
C SER A 800 16.00 23.11 41.59
#